data_AF-A0A835SPQ0-F1
#
_entry.id   AF-A0A835SPQ0-F1
#
_cell.length_a   1.000
_cell.length_b   1.000
_cell.length_c   1.000
_cell.angle_alpha   90.00
_cell.angle_beta   90.00
_cell.angle_gamma   90.00
#
_symmetry.space_group_name_H-M   'P 1'
#
loop_
_entity.id
_entity.type
_entity.pdbx_description
1 polymer ?
#
loop_
_entity_poly.entity_id
_entity_poly.type
_entity_poly.pdbx_seq_one_letter_code
_entity_poly.pdbx_strand_id
1 'polypeptide(L)'
;MPGAKQGGTKERRAAAGSEAVRDQIRKLAVGGPQAREEKEKIYEVSDSEDEELEDDPSERTTLSGDWYKPQEVTDAILEALKRNFVFKGIPQNHLVEVVGRMYGISFKSGAVVLQQGALPKQDDCMYYLQQGEAEVVISGGADAASKNHGEERKVDGHTVRIPQKPGWLFGDVALLFHSPRTASVVAKTNITVWAMDRRTFLKFVMKHAQGARALRFLRKLPLLKGLSDNDLIRAASRMPQRMYEDGQPLIRIGERGDELFLIRYGKVRVFRPDGNGGRVEVAVLGRGQFVGERAVINDKLRSADCVAQGQVQVVVLKKREFMDLDNPLLAWMLDYDAVSAVIRSLPQFKGLKQEQMENILDRFDAREELMQGDTILNQGDMLEKLYVVKIGEIVLYRNEERVDDPNFVHEIAGFSYFGETAITQTGKCPYTIRVASESLHLLSLPKRQVDSFMGRDTGLKNDEAVVAALKKSKFLANMTDPEFKELLKACEQTDYNPGEVIAVANSSVTNKIFLVKSGEVMVVAADLALPDSGEVDVRKLTGSERQRLLAGSIFNDKALNSPETASLEASLVAGTPCGIITFTTSDVEKVMGGRAMSRSRNALPGAAAAAEERRFPRVKFTELEFHRIIGTGQFGLVRVVRNIKTNEVYALKVMHKAPIVESKQIEHVINERKILEEACTHPFCVRLCGAYQDKASLYLLQEWVPGGELFHHLDVEGAFDEPTAMFYAANVLLALEFLHAKGIVYRDLKPENLLLDTQGYIKMADFGFAKYIGGDKTYTICGTPDYQAPEVIMRRGTTKAADYWALGVLIFEMLVGDPPFKSLTGDPWDTFRRTLSGRFYVPNFISDQAADLIFKLLQVNPDKRLGSDKRLGAEEIKRHRWFSRIDWKALEQKRLPSPFRPRVRNPLDTSNFDNFDNVDLEPPPVPADRAEKHSQQWELWDWIEDRP
;
A
#
# COMPACT_ATOMS: atom_id res chain seq x y z
N MET A 1 -29.65 47.18 44.10
CA MET A 1 -29.51 47.79 42.76
C MET A 1 -28.05 48.20 42.57
N PRO A 2 -27.47 48.00 41.38
CA PRO A 2 -26.15 47.40 41.10
C PRO A 2 -25.02 48.44 40.92
N GLY A 3 -23.72 48.15 40.72
CA GLY A 3 -22.95 46.93 40.47
C GLY A 3 -21.47 47.28 40.16
N ALA A 4 -20.77 46.31 39.55
CA ALA A 4 -19.42 46.34 38.93
C ALA A 4 -18.22 45.83 39.78
N LYS A 5 -17.86 44.58 39.48
CA LYS A 5 -16.55 43.94 39.72
C LYS A 5 -15.51 44.52 38.76
N GLN A 6 -14.28 44.77 39.22
CA GLN A 6 -13.10 44.91 38.36
C GLN A 6 -12.26 43.64 38.44
N GLY A 7 -12.11 42.98 37.30
CA GLY A 7 -11.12 41.94 37.04
C GLY A 7 -10.87 41.88 35.53
N GLY A 8 -9.61 41.81 35.13
CA GLY A 8 -9.21 41.44 33.76
C GLY A 8 -8.44 42.50 32.97
N THR A 9 -7.13 42.55 33.16
CA THR A 9 -6.17 43.03 32.15
C THR A 9 -4.90 42.18 32.18
N LYS A 10 -5.03 40.92 31.77
CA LYS A 10 -3.92 40.02 31.43
C LYS A 10 -4.31 39.11 30.26
N GLU A 11 -4.67 39.71 29.13
CA GLU A 11 -4.85 38.97 27.86
C GLU A 11 -4.88 40.00 26.73
N ARG A 12 -3.71 40.29 26.15
CA ARG A 12 -3.58 40.96 24.83
C ARG A 12 -2.16 41.08 24.26
N ARG A 13 -1.13 40.53 24.93
CA ARG A 13 0.26 40.59 24.40
C ARG A 13 0.76 39.31 23.72
N ALA A 14 -0.02 38.23 23.66
CA ALA A 14 0.36 36.99 22.97
C ALA A 14 0.10 37.01 21.45
N ALA A 15 -0.66 37.98 20.93
CA ALA A 15 -1.11 37.98 19.53
C ALA A 15 -0.11 38.60 18.53
N ALA A 16 0.85 39.43 18.98
CA ALA A 16 1.75 40.15 18.07
C ALA A 16 2.98 39.32 17.62
N GLY A 17 3.40 38.34 18.42
CA GLY A 17 4.55 37.47 18.09
C GLY A 17 4.21 36.36 17.09
N SER A 18 2.95 35.91 17.05
CA SER A 18 2.52 34.89 16.09
C SER A 18 2.40 35.44 14.68
N GLU A 19 2.14 36.73 14.50
CA GLU A 19 1.99 37.34 13.17
C GLU A 19 3.33 37.43 12.43
N ALA A 20 4.41 37.83 13.11
CA ALA A 20 5.75 37.91 12.50
C ALA A 20 6.35 36.53 12.16
N VAL A 21 6.11 35.52 13.00
CA VAL A 21 6.54 34.13 12.74
C VAL A 21 5.67 33.48 11.65
N ARG A 22 4.36 33.77 11.61
CA ARG A 22 3.45 33.37 10.51
C ARG A 22 3.84 34.05 9.18
N ASP A 23 4.32 35.30 9.20
CA ASP A 23 4.83 36.00 8.02
C ASP A 23 6.18 35.45 7.52
N GLN A 24 7.02 34.97 8.44
CA GLN A 24 8.32 34.38 8.11
C GLN A 24 8.18 32.93 7.61
N ILE A 25 7.19 32.19 8.11
CA ILE A 25 6.75 30.89 7.56
C ILE A 25 6.04 31.08 6.20
N ARG A 26 5.22 32.12 6.03
CA ARG A 26 4.68 32.51 4.72
C ARG A 26 5.79 32.87 3.73
N LYS A 27 6.87 33.54 4.16
CA LYS A 27 8.03 33.83 3.31
C LYS A 27 8.91 32.61 2.99
N LEU A 28 8.98 31.61 3.87
CA LEU A 28 9.72 30.36 3.63
C LEU A 28 8.91 29.32 2.83
N ALA A 29 7.58 29.41 2.85
CA ALA A 29 6.68 28.61 2.02
C ALA A 29 6.56 29.14 0.58
N VAL A 30 6.98 30.39 0.34
CA VAL A 30 7.07 30.99 -1.01
C VAL A 30 8.44 30.68 -1.58
N GLY A 31 8.50 29.75 -2.53
CA GLY A 31 9.71 29.32 -3.21
C GLY A 31 10.40 30.46 -3.96
N GLY A 32 11.36 31.13 -3.31
CA GLY A 32 12.27 32.08 -3.93
C GLY A 32 13.58 31.44 -4.41
N PRO A 33 14.29 32.07 -5.36
CA PRO A 33 15.52 31.54 -5.97
C PRO A 33 16.67 31.26 -4.98
N GLN A 34 16.74 31.96 -3.84
CA GLN A 34 17.74 31.68 -2.79
C GLN A 34 17.52 30.34 -2.07
N ALA A 35 16.26 29.91 -1.91
CA ALA A 35 15.93 28.59 -1.34
C ALA A 35 16.26 27.44 -2.32
N ARG A 36 16.40 27.76 -3.61
CA ARG A 36 16.81 26.82 -4.67
C ARG A 36 18.32 26.61 -4.67
N GLU A 37 19.11 27.66 -4.45
CA GLU A 37 20.56 27.58 -4.28
C GLU A 37 20.97 26.82 -3.01
N GLU A 38 20.24 26.98 -1.91
CA GLU A 38 20.47 26.20 -0.68
C GLU A 38 20.02 24.75 -0.81
N LYS A 39 18.93 24.46 -1.55
CA LYS A 39 18.52 23.09 -1.89
C LYS A 39 19.52 22.42 -2.83
N GLU A 40 19.99 23.09 -3.88
CA GLU A 40 20.96 22.54 -4.84
C GLU A 40 22.32 22.29 -4.18
N LYS A 41 22.78 23.15 -3.27
CA LYS A 41 23.99 22.89 -2.46
C LYS A 41 23.85 21.69 -1.52
N ILE A 42 22.66 21.40 -1.01
CA ILE A 42 22.39 20.21 -0.18
C ILE A 42 22.41 18.92 -1.02
N TYR A 43 21.99 18.98 -2.29
CA TYR A 43 22.01 17.83 -3.20
C TYR A 43 23.38 17.61 -3.88
N GLU A 44 24.12 18.67 -4.20
CA GLU A 44 25.49 18.56 -4.75
C GLU A 44 26.49 17.99 -3.75
N VAL A 45 26.34 18.26 -2.44
CA VAL A 45 27.17 17.61 -1.40
C VAL A 45 26.87 16.11 -1.27
N SER A 46 25.67 15.65 -1.69
CA SER A 46 25.29 14.23 -1.62
C SER A 46 25.79 13.38 -2.79
N ASP A 47 26.15 14.01 -3.91
CA ASP A 47 26.62 13.34 -5.14
C ASP A 47 28.12 13.61 -5.43
N SER A 48 28.82 14.44 -4.65
CA SER A 48 30.24 14.80 -4.90
C SER A 48 31.28 14.24 -3.91
N GLU A 49 30.88 13.61 -2.79
CA GLU A 49 31.82 12.90 -1.89
C GLU A 49 31.90 11.39 -2.19
N ASP A 50 31.72 11.00 -3.46
CA ASP A 50 31.93 9.63 -3.94
C ASP A 50 33.38 9.35 -4.37
N GLU A 51 34.33 10.27 -4.13
CA GLU A 51 35.76 10.01 -4.32
C GLU A 51 36.38 9.36 -3.07
N GLU A 52 36.69 8.07 -3.21
CA GLU A 52 37.68 7.27 -2.47
C GLU A 52 37.94 7.67 -1.01
N LEU A 53 37.11 7.18 -0.09
CA LEU A 53 37.52 7.00 1.30
C LEU A 53 38.37 5.74 1.45
N GLU A 54 39.58 5.79 0.90
CA GLU A 54 40.65 4.89 1.31
C GLU A 54 41.01 5.15 2.78
N ASP A 55 41.28 4.07 3.51
CA ASP A 55 41.64 4.11 4.92
C ASP A 55 43.11 4.56 5.01
N ASP A 56 43.37 5.87 5.06
CA ASP A 56 44.72 6.40 5.29
C ASP A 56 45.16 6.09 6.73
N PRO A 57 46.14 5.18 6.95
CA PRO A 57 46.60 4.83 8.30
C PRO A 57 47.38 5.96 8.96
N SER A 58 47.77 7.00 8.21
CA SER A 58 48.65 8.08 8.66
C SER A 58 47.92 9.24 9.38
N GLU A 59 46.59 9.34 9.26
CA GLU A 59 45.78 10.30 10.02
C GLU A 59 45.37 9.81 11.43
N ARG A 60 45.96 8.72 11.92
CA ARG A 60 45.93 8.35 13.34
C ARG A 60 46.79 9.30 14.19
N THR A 61 46.57 10.61 14.10
CA THR A 61 47.16 11.56 15.04
C THR A 61 46.33 11.62 16.32
N THR A 62 46.63 10.67 17.20
CA THR A 62 46.71 10.83 18.67
C THR A 62 45.74 11.81 19.35
N LEU A 63 44.63 11.25 19.83
CA LEU A 63 44.13 11.53 21.19
C LEU A 63 44.00 10.21 21.98
N SER A 64 45.01 9.35 21.86
CA SER A 64 45.18 8.16 22.71
C SER A 64 45.65 8.59 24.11
N GLY A 65 44.70 8.88 24.99
CA GLY A 65 44.82 8.32 26.33
C GLY A 65 44.34 6.87 26.26
N ASP A 66 45.02 5.92 26.90
CA ASP A 66 44.54 4.54 27.03
C ASP A 66 43.27 4.50 27.89
N TRP A 67 42.15 4.93 27.32
CA TRP A 67 40.85 4.89 27.97
C TRP A 67 40.31 3.47 27.90
N TYR A 68 40.63 2.68 28.92
CA TYR A 68 39.96 1.41 29.17
C TYR A 68 38.48 1.67 29.54
N LYS A 69 37.55 1.01 28.84
CA LYS A 69 36.10 1.08 29.13
C LYS A 69 35.69 -0.18 29.90
N PRO A 70 35.50 -0.11 31.24
CA PRO A 70 35.07 -1.27 32.04
C PRO A 70 33.74 -1.84 31.56
N GLN A 71 33.48 -3.11 31.89
CA GLN A 71 32.24 -3.77 31.49
C GLN A 71 31.01 -3.07 32.08
N GLU A 72 31.07 -2.60 33.34
CA GLU A 72 29.93 -1.90 33.96
C GLU A 72 29.57 -0.59 33.21
N VAL A 73 30.59 0.10 32.68
CA VAL A 73 30.41 1.31 31.87
C VAL A 73 29.82 0.97 30.50
N THR A 74 30.30 -0.11 29.89
CA THR A 74 29.77 -0.62 28.61
C THR A 74 28.28 -0.95 28.72
N ASP A 75 27.88 -1.65 29.79
CA ASP A 75 26.49 -2.03 30.03
C ASP A 75 25.61 -0.79 30.30
N ALA A 76 26.12 0.19 31.03
CA ALA A 76 25.42 1.44 31.30
C ALA A 76 25.18 2.28 30.02
N ILE A 77 26.16 2.34 29.11
CA ILE A 77 26.00 3.00 27.81
C ILE A 77 25.01 2.23 26.94
N LEU A 78 25.11 0.89 26.89
CA LEU A 78 24.18 0.05 26.13
C LEU A 78 22.72 0.26 26.55
N GLU A 79 22.46 0.32 27.84
CA GLU A 79 21.12 0.55 28.37
C GLU A 79 20.60 1.95 28.03
N ALA A 80 21.48 2.96 28.04
CA ALA A 80 21.13 4.31 27.59
C ALA A 80 20.82 4.36 26.08
N LEU A 81 21.60 3.68 25.24
CA LEU A 81 21.38 3.61 23.79
C LEU A 81 20.08 2.86 23.45
N LYS A 82 19.75 1.74 24.13
CA LYS A 82 18.49 1.02 23.92
C LYS A 82 17.24 1.89 24.12
N ARG A 83 17.34 2.87 25.03
CA ARG A 83 16.26 3.81 25.36
C ARG A 83 16.27 5.05 24.44
N ASN A 84 17.36 5.29 23.74
CA ASN A 84 17.54 6.41 22.82
C ASN A 84 16.81 6.16 21.49
N PHE A 85 16.10 7.16 20.97
CA PHE A 85 15.28 7.02 19.76
C PHE A 85 16.08 6.76 18.47
N VAL A 86 17.33 7.23 18.39
CA VAL A 86 18.24 6.99 17.24
C VAL A 86 18.62 5.52 17.14
N PHE A 87 18.73 4.85 18.28
CA PHE A 87 19.23 3.47 18.40
C PHE A 87 18.13 2.46 18.74
N LYS A 88 16.89 2.92 18.93
CA LYS A 88 15.73 2.10 19.27
C LYS A 88 15.40 1.12 18.13
N GLY A 89 15.39 -0.17 18.46
CA GLY A 89 15.12 -1.25 17.50
C GLY A 89 16.39 -1.82 16.83
N ILE A 90 17.58 -1.30 17.15
CA ILE A 90 18.84 -1.92 16.75
C ILE A 90 19.11 -3.14 17.65
N PRO A 91 19.40 -4.33 17.07
CA PRO A 91 19.76 -5.52 17.84
C PRO A 91 20.96 -5.30 18.78
N GLN A 92 20.92 -5.95 19.96
CA GLN A 92 21.89 -5.72 21.03
C GLN A 92 23.35 -5.98 20.61
N ASN A 93 23.61 -6.98 19.77
CA ASN A 93 24.93 -7.28 19.22
C ASN A 93 25.52 -6.12 18.39
N HIS A 94 24.68 -5.34 17.70
CA HIS A 94 25.11 -4.16 16.94
C HIS A 94 25.30 -2.94 17.83
N LEU A 95 24.50 -2.80 18.89
CA LEU A 95 24.72 -1.76 19.90
C LEU A 95 26.05 -1.95 20.63
N VAL A 96 26.49 -3.19 20.86
CA VAL A 96 27.83 -3.48 21.41
C VAL A 96 28.94 -2.96 20.50
N GLU A 97 28.78 -3.07 19.18
CA GLU A 97 29.74 -2.51 18.21
C GLU A 97 29.76 -0.96 18.24
N VAL A 98 28.60 -0.32 18.45
CA VAL A 98 28.52 1.15 18.66
C VAL A 98 29.28 1.55 19.91
N VAL A 99 29.01 0.91 21.05
CA VAL A 99 29.67 1.23 22.32
C VAL A 99 31.18 0.98 22.25
N GLY A 100 31.61 -0.06 21.54
CA GLY A 100 33.03 -0.36 21.30
C GLY A 100 33.77 0.77 20.56
N ARG A 101 33.09 1.56 19.74
CA ARG A 101 33.67 2.69 19.00
C ARG A 101 33.63 4.03 19.74
N MET A 102 32.96 4.11 20.88
CA MET A 102 32.94 5.34 21.67
C MET A 102 34.26 5.55 22.40
N TYR A 103 34.77 6.78 22.43
CA TYR A 103 36.06 7.13 23.07
C TYR A 103 35.87 8.15 24.19
N GLY A 104 36.75 8.13 25.20
CA GLY A 104 36.64 8.96 26.39
C GLY A 104 37.16 10.39 26.16
N ILE A 105 36.44 11.39 26.67
CA ILE A 105 36.84 12.80 26.68
C ILE A 105 36.58 13.38 28.07
N SER A 106 37.46 14.25 28.54
CA SER A 106 37.28 15.01 29.79
C SER A 106 37.16 16.49 29.52
N PHE A 107 36.18 17.15 30.15
CA PHE A 107 36.01 18.60 30.11
C PHE A 107 36.18 19.18 31.51
N LYS A 108 36.84 20.34 31.61
CA LYS A 108 36.99 21.07 32.87
C LYS A 108 35.69 21.79 33.24
N SER A 109 35.49 22.02 34.53
CA SER A 109 34.41 22.87 35.03
C SER A 109 34.37 24.22 34.29
N GLY A 110 33.17 24.63 33.85
CA GLY A 110 32.92 25.84 33.07
C GLY A 110 33.07 25.68 31.56
N ALA A 111 33.55 24.54 31.06
CA ALA A 111 33.68 24.32 29.62
C ALA A 111 32.32 24.15 28.94
N VAL A 112 32.16 24.81 27.78
CA VAL A 112 31.00 24.60 26.90
C VAL A 112 31.26 23.38 26.03
N VAL A 113 30.45 22.33 26.23
CA VAL A 113 30.54 21.06 25.52
C VAL A 113 29.78 21.11 24.19
N LEU A 114 28.59 21.72 24.20
CA LEU A 114 27.79 22.03 23.01
C LEU A 114 27.29 23.46 23.11
N GLN A 115 27.14 24.14 21.98
CA GLN A 115 26.68 25.54 21.93
C GLN A 115 25.39 25.64 21.10
N GLN A 116 24.33 26.21 21.69
CA GLN A 116 23.06 26.47 21.02
C GLN A 116 23.26 27.32 19.75
N GLY A 117 22.60 26.94 18.66
CA GLY A 117 22.68 27.60 17.35
C GLY A 117 23.95 27.29 16.56
N ALA A 118 24.93 26.59 17.13
CA ALA A 118 26.14 26.21 16.39
C ALA A 118 25.77 25.26 15.24
N LEU A 119 26.24 25.60 14.03
CA LEU A 119 26.17 24.73 12.87
C LEU A 119 27.06 23.51 13.05
N PRO A 120 26.70 22.36 12.45
CA PRO A 120 27.44 21.12 12.65
C PRO A 120 28.86 21.20 12.07
N LYS A 121 29.86 20.78 12.84
CA LYS A 121 31.26 20.65 12.39
C LYS A 121 31.60 19.19 12.06
N GLN A 122 32.72 18.94 11.38
CA GLN A 122 33.15 17.57 11.02
C GLN A 122 33.43 16.67 12.23
N ASP A 123 33.79 17.26 13.37
CA ASP A 123 34.05 16.63 14.67
C ASP A 123 32.80 16.53 15.57
N ASP A 124 31.60 16.73 15.00
CA ASP A 124 30.37 16.66 15.78
C ASP A 124 30.13 15.28 16.38
N CYS A 125 29.96 15.26 17.69
CA CYS A 125 29.76 14.05 18.45
C CYS A 125 28.40 14.00 19.14
N MET A 126 27.97 12.77 19.42
CA MET A 126 27.09 12.42 20.52
C MET A 126 27.94 12.10 21.75
N TYR A 127 27.44 12.45 22.93
CA TYR A 127 28.10 12.22 24.20
C TYR A 127 27.22 11.44 25.17
N TYR A 128 27.83 10.53 25.91
CA TYR A 128 27.27 9.91 27.11
C TYR A 128 28.02 10.45 28.33
N LEU A 129 27.30 11.05 29.29
CA LEU A 129 27.90 11.59 30.52
C LEU A 129 28.20 10.46 31.52
N GLN A 130 29.48 10.20 31.78
CA GLN A 130 29.92 9.13 32.69
C GLN A 130 30.14 9.62 34.13
N GLN A 131 30.77 10.78 34.31
CA GLN A 131 31.11 11.34 35.62
C GLN A 131 30.99 12.86 35.61
N GLY A 132 30.71 13.43 36.79
CA GLY A 132 30.50 14.86 36.99
C GLY A 132 29.08 15.32 36.64
N GLU A 133 28.86 16.63 36.71
CA GLU A 133 27.57 17.26 36.42
C GLU A 133 27.69 18.22 35.24
N ALA A 134 26.71 18.18 34.35
CA ALA A 134 26.57 19.12 33.25
C ALA A 134 25.25 19.88 33.38
N GLU A 135 25.13 21.04 32.75
CA GLU A 135 23.89 21.82 32.72
C GLU A 135 23.53 22.13 31.28
N VAL A 136 22.27 21.86 30.93
CA VAL A 136 21.69 22.30 29.66
C VAL A 136 21.21 23.72 29.84
N VAL A 137 21.68 24.62 28.99
CA VAL A 137 21.34 26.03 28.98
C VAL A 137 20.61 26.32 27.68
N ILE A 138 19.34 26.70 27.80
CA ILE A 138 18.51 27.14 26.67
C ILE A 138 18.21 28.62 26.88
N SER A 139 18.77 29.45 26.00
CA SER A 139 18.55 30.89 26.01
C SER A 139 17.39 31.19 25.07
N GLY A 140 16.36 31.90 25.55
CA GLY A 140 15.34 32.48 24.68
C GLY A 140 16.03 33.44 23.69
N GLY A 141 15.76 33.28 22.39
CA GLY A 141 16.43 34.05 21.35
C GLY A 141 16.33 35.56 21.59
N ALA A 142 17.47 36.24 21.55
CA ALA A 142 17.48 37.69 21.40
C ALA A 142 17.01 38.03 19.99
N ASP A 143 16.06 38.96 19.88
CA ASP A 143 15.57 39.47 18.60
C ASP A 143 16.74 39.98 17.74
N ALA A 144 16.92 39.39 16.56
CA ALA A 144 17.88 39.85 15.56
C ALA A 144 17.50 41.22 14.92
N ALA A 145 16.58 41.98 15.53
CA ALA A 145 16.15 43.31 15.08
C ALA A 145 16.88 44.47 15.79
N SER A 146 17.70 44.22 16.83
CA SER A 146 18.49 45.28 17.48
C SER A 146 19.93 45.32 16.96
N LYS A 147 20.10 45.81 15.73
CA LYS A 147 21.41 46.33 15.26
C LYS A 147 21.37 47.76 14.74
N ASN A 148 20.23 48.42 14.79
CA ASN A 148 20.11 49.83 14.47
C ASN A 148 19.60 50.60 15.69
N HIS A 149 20.55 50.99 16.53
CA HIS A 149 20.58 52.16 17.44
C HIS A 149 21.36 51.79 18.70
N GLY A 150 22.52 52.41 18.86
CA GLY A 150 23.54 52.08 19.83
C GLY A 150 23.20 52.44 21.28
N GLU A 151 22.24 51.75 21.88
CA GLU A 151 22.10 51.66 23.34
C GLU A 151 21.76 50.22 23.74
N GLU A 152 22.68 49.58 24.47
CA GLU A 152 22.47 48.26 25.09
C GLU A 152 21.34 48.33 26.11
N ARG A 153 20.13 47.87 25.73
CA ARG A 153 19.11 47.49 26.72
C ARG A 153 19.23 46.00 27.01
N LYS A 154 19.70 45.67 28.21
CA LYS A 154 19.59 44.31 28.78
C LYS A 154 18.11 43.93 28.88
N VAL A 155 17.70 42.89 28.17
CA VAL A 155 16.39 42.25 28.33
C VAL A 155 16.63 40.93 29.07
N ASP A 156 16.00 40.77 30.23
CA ASP A 156 16.04 39.54 31.05
C ASP A 156 15.25 38.40 30.37
N GLY A 157 15.87 37.73 29.41
CA GLY A 157 15.36 36.48 28.84
C GLY A 157 15.45 35.34 29.86
N HIS A 158 14.35 34.62 30.08
CA HIS A 158 14.32 33.44 30.95
C HIS A 158 15.25 32.36 30.40
N THR A 159 16.44 32.25 30.98
CA THR A 159 17.39 31.18 30.68
C THR A 159 16.97 29.94 31.45
N VAL A 160 16.55 28.88 30.74
CA VAL A 160 16.24 27.59 31.38
C VAL A 160 17.54 26.82 31.58
N ARG A 161 17.83 26.48 32.83
CA ARG A 161 19.01 25.73 33.25
C ARG A 161 18.59 24.39 33.83
N ILE A 162 18.98 23.30 33.18
CA ILE A 162 18.58 21.95 33.58
C ILE A 162 19.85 21.16 33.93
N PRO A 163 20.09 20.85 35.22
CA PRO A 163 21.23 20.03 35.62
C PRO A 163 21.04 18.59 35.15
N GLN A 164 22.12 17.96 34.71
CA GLN A 164 22.16 16.61 34.19
C GLN A 164 23.22 15.79 34.94
N LYS A 165 22.81 14.58 35.32
CA LYS A 165 23.61 13.63 36.08
C LYS A 165 24.21 12.55 35.16
N PRO A 166 25.18 11.78 35.64
CA PRO A 166 25.71 10.62 34.92
C PRO A 166 24.61 9.67 34.39
N GLY A 167 24.82 9.13 33.20
CA GLY A 167 23.85 8.30 32.47
C GLY A 167 23.10 9.02 31.35
N TRP A 168 23.29 10.33 31.21
CA TRP A 168 22.59 11.15 30.22
C TRP A 168 23.28 11.13 28.84
N LEU A 169 22.48 10.90 27.79
CA LEU A 169 22.91 10.98 26.38
C LEU A 169 22.47 12.32 25.79
N PHE A 170 23.37 12.97 25.05
CA PHE A 170 23.09 14.25 24.40
C PHE A 170 23.91 14.43 23.12
N GLY A 171 23.40 15.25 22.20
CA GLY A 171 24.05 15.50 20.90
C GLY A 171 23.84 14.41 19.84
N ASP A 172 23.00 13.42 20.12
CA ASP A 172 22.59 12.27 19.30
C ASP A 172 21.89 12.65 17.99
N VAL A 173 21.09 13.73 17.98
CA VAL A 173 20.37 14.19 16.78
C VAL A 173 21.31 14.59 15.63
N ALA A 174 22.45 15.20 15.94
CA ALA A 174 23.42 15.66 14.94
C ALA A 174 24.17 14.49 14.27
N LEU A 175 24.10 13.28 14.84
CA LEU A 175 24.65 12.09 14.20
C LEU A 175 23.87 11.70 12.94
N LEU A 176 22.57 11.99 12.90
CA LEU A 176 21.69 11.66 11.78
C LEU A 176 21.54 12.82 10.79
N PHE A 177 21.53 14.07 11.28
CA PHE A 177 21.17 15.24 10.49
C PHE A 177 22.19 16.36 10.62
N HIS A 178 22.43 17.11 9.54
CA HIS A 178 23.27 18.31 9.56
C HIS A 178 22.45 19.52 10.06
N SER A 179 22.01 19.50 11.31
CA SER A 179 21.16 20.54 11.91
C SER A 179 21.83 21.32 13.05
N PRO A 180 21.53 22.63 13.20
CA PRO A 180 22.08 23.44 14.29
C PRO A 180 21.73 22.88 15.67
N ARG A 181 22.63 23.01 16.65
CA ARG A 181 22.39 22.52 18.02
C ARG A 181 21.24 23.30 18.69
N THR A 182 20.31 22.58 19.30
CA THR A 182 19.09 23.16 19.89
C THR A 182 19.28 23.74 21.30
N ALA A 183 20.38 23.41 21.97
CA ALA A 183 20.72 23.87 23.31
C ALA A 183 22.23 23.91 23.53
N SER A 184 22.68 24.70 24.50
CA SER A 184 24.05 24.66 24.99
C SER A 184 24.16 23.63 26.13
N VAL A 185 25.30 22.95 26.23
CA VAL A 185 25.63 22.06 27.35
C VAL A 185 26.93 22.55 27.97
N VAL A 186 26.93 22.84 29.27
CA VAL A 186 28.07 23.40 30.00
C VAL A 186 28.45 22.47 31.16
N ALA A 187 29.73 22.16 31.32
CA ALA A 187 30.23 21.36 32.42
C ALA A 187 30.16 22.16 33.74
N LYS A 188 29.44 21.67 34.75
CA LYS A 188 29.37 22.30 36.08
C LYS A 188 30.49 21.87 37.01
N THR A 189 30.96 20.64 36.82
CA THR A 189 32.18 20.13 37.44
C THR A 189 33.16 19.75 36.33
N ASN A 190 34.32 19.22 36.70
CA ASN A 190 35.06 18.41 35.73
C ASN A 190 34.16 17.21 35.37
N ILE A 191 33.94 16.99 34.08
CA ILE A 191 33.10 15.90 33.57
C ILE A 191 33.93 14.97 32.70
N THR A 192 33.56 13.69 32.71
CA THR A 192 34.08 12.67 31.80
C THR A 192 32.92 12.15 30.96
N VAL A 193 33.09 12.12 29.64
CA VAL A 193 32.08 11.67 28.69
C VAL A 193 32.64 10.62 27.74
N TRP A 194 31.77 9.77 27.20
CA TRP A 194 32.08 8.91 26.07
C TRP A 194 31.48 9.51 24.81
N ALA A 195 32.30 9.77 23.81
CA ALA A 195 31.93 10.43 22.57
C ALA A 195 31.87 9.45 21.40
N MET A 196 30.96 9.69 20.47
CA MET A 196 30.95 9.09 19.14
C MET A 196 30.75 10.18 18.10
N ASP A 197 31.66 10.26 17.14
CA ASP A 197 31.55 11.24 16.06
C ASP A 197 30.57 10.80 14.97
N ARG A 198 30.05 11.80 14.25
CA ARG A 198 29.09 11.63 13.16
C ARG A 198 29.61 10.74 12.04
N ARG A 199 30.88 10.83 11.65
CA ARG A 199 31.45 10.03 10.55
C ARG A 199 31.52 8.55 10.92
N THR A 200 31.94 8.24 12.13
CA THR A 200 31.97 6.88 12.71
C THR A 200 30.57 6.31 12.86
N PHE A 201 29.62 7.12 13.33
CA PHE A 201 28.22 6.73 13.39
C PHE A 201 27.62 6.51 12.01
N LEU A 202 27.83 7.41 11.04
CA LEU A 202 27.34 7.26 9.67
C LEU A 202 28.01 6.08 8.98
N LYS A 203 29.30 5.80 9.20
CA LYS A 203 29.97 4.58 8.73
C LYS A 203 29.32 3.32 9.33
N PHE A 204 28.98 3.32 10.62
CA PHE A 204 28.24 2.23 11.27
C PHE A 204 26.82 2.07 10.71
N VAL A 205 26.07 3.17 10.61
CA VAL A 205 24.72 3.19 10.01
C VAL A 205 24.80 2.77 8.56
N MET A 206 25.78 3.19 7.78
CA MET A 206 25.97 2.80 6.39
C MET A 206 26.37 1.33 6.26
N LYS A 207 27.21 0.79 7.18
CA LYS A 207 27.60 -0.62 7.28
C LYS A 207 26.40 -1.53 7.57
N HIS A 208 25.49 -1.11 8.43
CA HIS A 208 24.27 -1.87 8.78
C HIS A 208 23.06 -1.53 7.88
N ALA A 209 23.04 -0.35 7.27
CA ALA A 209 22.17 0.04 6.16
C ALA A 209 22.60 -0.62 4.84
N GLN A 210 23.76 -1.31 4.79
CA GLN A 210 24.05 -2.23 3.70
C GLN A 210 23.02 -3.36 3.64
N GLY A 211 22.36 -3.71 4.75
CA GLY A 211 21.16 -4.55 4.74
C GLY A 211 20.03 -3.96 3.89
N ALA A 212 19.85 -2.63 3.89
CA ALA A 212 18.88 -1.94 3.02
C ALA A 212 19.33 -1.82 1.55
N ARG A 213 20.64 -1.92 1.27
CA ARG A 213 21.17 -2.03 -0.10
C ARG A 213 21.10 -3.47 -0.63
N ALA A 214 21.46 -4.46 0.19
CA ALA A 214 21.22 -5.87 -0.07
C ALA A 214 19.72 -6.16 -0.24
N LEU A 215 18.84 -5.50 0.51
CA LEU A 215 17.38 -5.53 0.30
C LEU A 215 16.96 -5.07 -1.11
N ARG A 216 17.63 -4.07 -1.71
CA ARG A 216 17.40 -3.68 -3.12
C ARG A 216 17.86 -4.74 -4.12
N PHE A 217 18.84 -5.58 -3.78
CA PHE A 217 19.30 -6.69 -4.61
C PHE A 217 18.49 -7.97 -4.39
N LEU A 218 18.13 -8.29 -3.14
CA LEU A 218 17.23 -9.39 -2.79
C LEU A 218 15.85 -9.18 -3.43
N ARG A 219 15.33 -7.94 -3.46
CA ARG A 219 14.10 -7.60 -4.20
C ARG A 219 14.18 -7.83 -5.72
N LYS A 220 15.39 -7.88 -6.29
CA LYS A 220 15.61 -8.20 -7.71
C LYS A 220 15.72 -9.70 -7.97
N LEU A 221 15.93 -10.53 -6.94
CA LEU A 221 15.84 -11.97 -7.07
C LEU A 221 14.36 -12.32 -7.31
N PRO A 222 14.00 -12.91 -8.47
CA PRO A 222 12.62 -13.29 -8.76
C PRO A 222 12.02 -14.16 -7.65
N LEU A 223 12.87 -15.02 -7.07
CA LEU A 223 12.56 -15.95 -6.00
C LEU A 223 12.23 -15.30 -4.66
N LEU A 224 12.58 -14.03 -4.41
CA LEU A 224 12.37 -13.35 -3.11
C LEU A 224 11.35 -12.21 -3.20
N LYS A 225 10.72 -12.05 -4.36
CA LYS A 225 9.67 -11.06 -4.61
C LYS A 225 8.45 -11.44 -3.76
N GLY A 226 7.79 -10.46 -3.12
CA GLY A 226 6.64 -10.72 -2.24
C GLY A 226 6.95 -11.05 -0.78
N LEU A 227 8.23 -11.12 -0.38
CA LEU A 227 8.62 -11.16 1.04
C LEU A 227 8.39 -9.82 1.74
N SER A 228 8.06 -9.87 3.04
CA SER A 228 7.94 -8.65 3.83
C SER A 228 9.31 -7.99 4.01
N ASP A 229 9.32 -6.66 4.13
CA ASP A 229 10.56 -5.92 4.33
C ASP A 229 11.29 -6.37 5.60
N ASN A 230 10.58 -6.84 6.62
CA ASN A 230 11.20 -7.38 7.84
C ASN A 230 11.96 -8.69 7.61
N ASP A 231 11.49 -9.54 6.69
CA ASP A 231 12.13 -10.82 6.34
C ASP A 231 13.36 -10.58 5.47
N LEU A 232 13.22 -9.69 4.49
CA LEU A 232 14.31 -9.27 3.62
C LEU A 232 15.40 -8.53 4.40
N ILE A 233 15.04 -7.70 5.38
CA ILE A 233 15.99 -7.03 6.28
C ILE A 233 16.70 -8.05 7.18
N ARG A 234 15.97 -9.04 7.71
CA ARG A 234 16.55 -10.12 8.52
C ARG A 234 17.57 -10.93 7.73
N ALA A 235 17.25 -11.36 6.51
CA ALA A 235 18.21 -12.06 5.65
C ALA A 235 19.36 -11.14 5.21
N ALA A 236 19.07 -9.94 4.72
CA ALA A 236 20.09 -8.98 4.24
C ALA A 236 21.08 -8.56 5.34
N SER A 237 20.66 -8.52 6.60
CA SER A 237 21.52 -8.19 7.75
C SER A 237 22.52 -9.30 8.11
N ARG A 238 22.31 -10.54 7.62
CA ARG A 238 23.12 -11.73 7.94
C ARG A 238 24.00 -12.21 6.77
N MET A 239 23.88 -11.59 5.60
CA MET A 239 24.64 -11.98 4.41
C MET A 239 26.07 -11.44 4.42
N PRO A 240 27.12 -12.30 4.44
CA PRO A 240 28.49 -11.84 4.38
C PRO A 240 28.86 -11.32 2.98
N GLN A 241 29.80 -10.38 2.94
CA GLN A 241 30.41 -9.89 1.70
C GLN A 241 31.75 -10.58 1.46
N ARG A 242 32.02 -10.93 0.21
CA ARG A 242 33.29 -11.53 -0.21
C ARG A 242 33.83 -10.76 -1.41
N MET A 243 35.16 -10.61 -1.44
CA MET A 243 35.89 -10.04 -2.56
C MET A 243 36.65 -11.16 -3.26
N TYR A 244 36.65 -11.14 -4.58
CA TYR A 244 37.36 -12.09 -5.43
C TYR A 244 38.26 -11.32 -6.38
N GLU A 245 39.49 -11.83 -6.56
CA GLU A 245 40.46 -11.27 -7.51
C GLU A 245 40.28 -11.86 -8.91
N ASP A 246 40.90 -11.24 -9.91
CA ASP A 246 40.77 -11.69 -11.30
C ASP A 246 41.19 -13.16 -11.46
N GLY A 247 40.38 -13.95 -12.16
CA GLY A 247 40.61 -15.38 -12.35
C GLY A 247 40.30 -16.28 -11.15
N GLN A 248 39.90 -15.72 -10.00
CA GLN A 248 39.56 -16.54 -8.83
C GLN A 248 38.19 -17.23 -9.00
N PRO A 249 38.06 -18.54 -8.69
CA PRO A 249 36.79 -19.25 -8.80
C PRO A 249 35.85 -18.93 -7.62
N LEU A 250 34.61 -18.56 -7.94
CA LEU A 250 33.51 -18.36 -6.99
C LEU A 250 32.73 -19.66 -6.75
N ILE A 251 32.48 -20.41 -7.83
CA ILE A 251 31.76 -21.69 -7.84
C ILE A 251 32.55 -22.64 -8.73
N ARG A 252 32.75 -23.89 -8.29
CA ARG A 252 33.23 -24.96 -9.17
C ARG A 252 32.13 -25.96 -9.46
N ILE A 253 32.09 -26.43 -10.70
CA ILE A 253 31.15 -27.45 -11.13
C ILE A 253 31.37 -28.76 -10.37
N GLY A 254 30.28 -29.47 -10.06
CA GLY A 254 30.30 -30.75 -9.35
C GLY A 254 30.45 -30.65 -7.83
N GLU A 255 30.71 -29.46 -7.28
CA GLU A 255 30.75 -29.27 -5.83
C GLU A 255 29.34 -29.25 -5.22
N ARG A 256 29.20 -29.72 -3.97
CA ARG A 256 28.02 -29.42 -3.15
C ARG A 256 28.17 -28.00 -2.63
N GLY A 257 27.12 -27.20 -2.71
CA GLY A 257 27.14 -25.85 -2.15
C GLY A 257 25.77 -25.35 -1.79
N ASP A 258 25.66 -24.69 -0.65
CA ASP A 258 24.42 -24.18 -0.07
C ASP A 258 24.35 -22.63 -0.12
N GLU A 259 25.20 -22.01 -0.95
CA GLU A 259 25.37 -20.56 -1.01
C GLU A 259 24.90 -19.98 -2.37
N LEU A 260 24.16 -18.87 -2.34
CA LEU A 260 23.82 -18.02 -3.48
C LEU A 260 24.70 -16.77 -3.45
N PHE A 261 25.27 -16.39 -4.60
CA PHE A 261 26.17 -15.24 -4.72
C PHE A 261 25.54 -14.14 -5.56
N LEU A 262 25.36 -12.95 -5.00
CA LEU A 262 24.87 -11.77 -5.71
C LEU A 262 26.02 -10.83 -6.03
N ILE A 263 26.16 -10.44 -7.30
CA ILE A 263 27.27 -9.61 -7.78
C ILE A 263 26.96 -8.15 -7.47
N ARG A 264 27.75 -7.54 -6.59
CA ARG A 264 27.62 -6.14 -6.18
C ARG A 264 28.44 -5.21 -7.09
N TYR A 265 29.63 -5.64 -7.48
CA TYR A 265 30.53 -4.93 -8.38
C TYR A 265 31.47 -5.95 -9.07
N GLY A 266 31.96 -5.62 -10.26
CA GLY A 266 32.79 -6.51 -11.09
C GLY A 266 32.00 -7.40 -12.05
N LYS A 267 32.70 -8.29 -12.76
CA LYS A 267 32.12 -9.24 -13.73
C LYS A 267 32.51 -10.68 -13.39
N VAL A 268 31.59 -11.63 -13.55
CA VAL A 268 31.80 -13.06 -13.31
C VAL A 268 31.54 -13.81 -14.61
N ARG A 269 32.53 -14.58 -15.08
CA ARG A 269 32.41 -15.44 -16.26
C ARG A 269 31.94 -16.82 -15.84
N VAL A 270 30.95 -17.34 -16.55
CA VAL A 270 30.33 -18.63 -16.27
C VAL A 270 30.72 -19.61 -17.37
N PHE A 271 31.26 -20.76 -16.98
CA PHE A 271 31.70 -21.81 -17.89
C PHE A 271 30.90 -23.09 -17.66
N ARG A 272 30.45 -23.73 -18.74
CA ARG A 272 29.79 -25.04 -18.70
C ARG A 272 30.62 -26.08 -19.48
N PRO A 273 30.49 -27.38 -19.15
CA PRO A 273 31.12 -28.45 -19.93
C PRO A 273 30.57 -28.46 -21.35
N ASP A 274 31.44 -28.64 -22.32
CA ASP A 274 31.06 -28.73 -23.74
C ASP A 274 30.68 -30.15 -24.19
N GLY A 275 30.74 -31.12 -23.27
CA GLY A 275 30.48 -32.54 -23.54
C GLY A 275 31.66 -33.32 -24.12
N ASN A 276 32.76 -32.66 -24.50
CA ASN A 276 33.96 -33.25 -25.11
C ASN A 276 35.22 -33.14 -24.22
N GLY A 277 35.03 -32.86 -22.92
CA GLY A 277 36.12 -32.70 -21.95
C GLY A 277 36.66 -31.27 -21.85
N GLY A 278 36.12 -30.31 -22.61
CA GLY A 278 36.43 -28.88 -22.53
C GLY A 278 35.37 -28.08 -21.76
N ARG A 279 35.56 -26.75 -21.72
CA ARG A 279 34.63 -25.81 -21.08
C ARG A 279 34.33 -24.66 -22.03
N VAL A 280 33.07 -24.28 -22.15
CA VAL A 280 32.60 -23.16 -22.97
C VAL A 280 32.07 -22.06 -22.06
N GLU A 281 32.51 -20.82 -22.32
CA GLU A 281 31.97 -19.64 -21.68
C GLU A 281 30.53 -19.40 -22.16
N VAL A 282 29.59 -19.42 -21.23
CA VAL A 282 28.15 -19.35 -21.53
C VAL A 282 27.53 -18.02 -21.15
N ALA A 283 28.15 -17.28 -20.23
CA ALA A 283 27.66 -15.97 -19.81
C ALA A 283 28.75 -15.16 -19.11
N VAL A 284 28.63 -13.84 -19.18
CA VAL A 284 29.35 -12.91 -18.30
C VAL A 284 28.31 -12.11 -17.52
N LEU A 285 28.39 -12.20 -16.20
CA LEU A 285 27.42 -11.65 -15.28
C LEU A 285 28.01 -10.43 -14.56
N GLY A 286 27.25 -9.35 -14.46
CA GLY A 286 27.68 -8.11 -13.86
C GLY A 286 26.83 -7.70 -12.65
N ARG A 287 27.06 -6.47 -12.18
CA ARG A 287 26.36 -5.86 -11.04
C ARG A 287 24.84 -6.07 -11.11
N GLY A 288 24.29 -6.64 -10.05
CA GLY A 288 22.86 -6.91 -9.88
C GLY A 288 22.38 -8.27 -10.40
N GLN A 289 23.26 -9.06 -11.01
CA GLN A 289 23.02 -10.46 -11.38
C GLN A 289 23.57 -11.40 -10.31
N PHE A 290 23.23 -12.69 -10.37
CA PHE A 290 23.53 -13.67 -9.32
C PHE A 290 23.88 -15.05 -9.90
N VAL A 291 24.52 -15.89 -9.10
CA VAL A 291 24.87 -17.28 -9.43
C VAL A 291 24.69 -18.21 -8.23
N GLY A 292 24.31 -19.46 -8.49
CA GLY A 292 24.26 -20.51 -7.48
C GLY A 292 22.88 -20.74 -6.85
N GLU A 293 21.84 -20.13 -7.42
CA GLU A 293 20.44 -20.22 -7.01
C GLU A 293 19.92 -21.66 -6.95
N ARG A 294 20.35 -22.53 -7.87
CA ARG A 294 19.84 -23.90 -7.99
C ARG A 294 20.18 -24.78 -6.79
N ALA A 295 21.30 -24.51 -6.11
CA ALA A 295 21.80 -25.34 -5.02
C ALA A 295 21.25 -24.92 -3.64
N VAL A 296 20.67 -23.72 -3.55
CA VAL A 296 19.92 -23.25 -2.37
C VAL A 296 18.49 -23.83 -2.38
N ILE A 297 17.92 -24.04 -3.56
CA ILE A 297 16.53 -24.49 -3.73
C ILE A 297 16.45 -26.03 -3.62
N ASN A 298 17.34 -26.76 -4.32
CA ASN A 298 17.37 -28.23 -4.33
C ASN A 298 18.82 -28.68 -4.02
N ASP A 299 19.05 -29.73 -3.23
CA ASP A 299 20.38 -30.21 -2.78
C ASP A 299 21.31 -30.77 -3.89
N LYS A 300 21.21 -30.24 -5.11
CA LYS A 300 21.96 -30.64 -6.30
C LYS A 300 23.36 -30.02 -6.36
N LEU A 301 24.26 -30.74 -7.02
CA LEU A 301 25.63 -30.29 -7.30
C LEU A 301 25.65 -29.07 -8.23
N ARG A 302 26.66 -28.22 -8.07
CA ARG A 302 26.86 -27.03 -8.92
C ARG A 302 27.01 -27.44 -10.40
N SER A 303 26.31 -26.75 -11.29
CA SER A 303 26.19 -27.13 -12.72
C SER A 303 27.08 -26.33 -13.67
N ALA A 304 27.85 -25.37 -13.16
CA ALA A 304 28.75 -24.52 -13.94
C ALA A 304 29.88 -24.00 -13.05
N ASP A 305 31.03 -23.69 -13.66
CA ASP A 305 32.06 -22.91 -12.99
C ASP A 305 31.75 -21.42 -13.11
N CYS A 306 32.00 -20.66 -12.06
CA CYS A 306 31.89 -19.21 -12.06
C CYS A 306 33.23 -18.62 -11.60
N VAL A 307 33.83 -17.77 -12.42
CA VAL A 307 35.18 -17.22 -12.21
C VAL A 307 35.14 -15.70 -12.31
N ALA A 308 35.80 -15.01 -11.38
CA ALA A 308 35.90 -13.56 -11.40
C ALA A 308 36.67 -13.06 -12.64
N GLN A 309 36.20 -11.94 -13.20
CA GLN A 309 36.86 -11.18 -14.26
C GLN A 309 37.11 -9.76 -13.74
N GLY A 310 38.36 -9.46 -13.42
CA GLY A 310 38.77 -8.33 -12.61
C GLY A 310 38.41 -8.52 -11.13
N GLN A 311 38.43 -7.42 -10.38
CA GLN A 311 38.01 -7.44 -8.98
C GLN A 311 36.48 -7.53 -8.89
N VAL A 312 35.98 -8.54 -8.19
CA VAL A 312 34.54 -8.82 -8.04
C VAL A 312 34.14 -8.81 -6.57
N GLN A 313 33.17 -7.99 -6.23
CA GLN A 313 32.54 -8.01 -4.92
C GLN A 313 31.19 -8.71 -5.01
N VAL A 314 30.97 -9.69 -4.13
CA VAL A 314 29.69 -10.39 -4.01
C VAL A 314 29.13 -10.34 -2.60
N VAL A 315 27.82 -10.51 -2.49
CA VAL A 315 27.09 -10.72 -1.25
C VAL A 315 26.55 -12.16 -1.25
N VAL A 316 26.74 -12.90 -0.16
CA VAL A 316 26.43 -14.34 -0.09
C VAL A 316 25.19 -14.59 0.77
N LEU A 317 24.22 -15.35 0.25
CA LEU A 317 23.05 -15.83 1.00
C LEU A 317 23.16 -17.34 1.13
N LYS A 318 23.20 -17.90 2.34
CA LYS A 318 23.22 -19.36 2.50
C LYS A 318 21.82 -19.94 2.66
N LYS A 319 21.71 -21.25 2.43
CA LYS A 319 20.46 -22.00 2.44
C LYS A 319 19.73 -21.89 3.76
N ARG A 320 20.43 -21.97 4.89
CA ARG A 320 19.81 -21.82 6.21
C ARG A 320 19.15 -20.45 6.38
N GLU A 321 19.83 -19.36 6.01
CA GLU A 321 19.26 -18.01 6.07
C GLU A 321 18.16 -17.76 5.03
N PHE A 322 18.17 -18.50 3.92
CA PHE A 322 17.09 -18.51 2.93
C PHE A 322 15.86 -19.28 3.43
N MET A 323 16.04 -20.40 4.16
CA MET A 323 14.96 -21.24 4.69
C MET A 323 14.31 -20.65 5.96
N ASP A 324 15.05 -19.85 6.74
CA ASP A 324 14.52 -19.11 7.89
C ASP A 324 13.61 -17.91 7.50
N LEU A 325 13.36 -17.69 6.19
CA LEU A 325 12.43 -16.68 5.69
C LEU A 325 10.98 -17.18 5.82
N ASP A 326 10.34 -16.81 6.92
CA ASP A 326 8.99 -17.23 7.31
C ASP A 326 7.90 -16.64 6.38
N ASN A 327 7.71 -17.22 5.18
CA ASN A 327 6.81 -16.69 4.16
C ASN A 327 5.95 -17.75 3.41
N PRO A 328 4.63 -17.79 3.66
CA PRO A 328 3.67 -18.62 2.92
C PRO A 328 3.58 -18.30 1.41
N LEU A 329 3.79 -17.03 1.01
CA LEU A 329 3.84 -16.54 -0.37
C LEU A 329 5.15 -16.86 -1.08
N LEU A 330 6.28 -16.94 -0.37
CA LEU A 330 7.57 -17.38 -0.93
C LEU A 330 7.48 -18.82 -1.38
N ALA A 331 6.90 -19.64 -0.50
CA ALA A 331 6.57 -21.00 -0.86
C ALA A 331 5.57 -21.02 -2.02
N TRP A 332 4.56 -20.14 -2.10
CA TRP A 332 3.59 -20.11 -3.22
C TRP A 332 4.20 -19.62 -4.55
N MET A 333 5.19 -18.74 -4.52
CA MET A 333 5.90 -18.24 -5.71
C MET A 333 6.96 -19.22 -6.23
N LEU A 334 7.64 -19.93 -5.33
CA LEU A 334 8.47 -21.08 -5.69
C LEU A 334 7.60 -22.19 -6.31
N ASP A 335 6.37 -22.37 -5.80
CA ASP A 335 5.37 -23.27 -6.39
C ASP A 335 4.94 -22.78 -7.77
N TYR A 336 4.73 -21.48 -7.94
CA TYR A 336 4.25 -20.88 -9.19
C TYR A 336 5.19 -21.14 -10.37
N ASP A 337 6.48 -20.81 -10.26
CA ASP A 337 7.43 -20.97 -11.36
C ASP A 337 7.78 -22.45 -11.61
N ALA A 338 7.91 -23.24 -10.55
CA ALA A 338 8.17 -24.68 -10.62
C ALA A 338 7.02 -25.43 -11.29
N VAL A 339 5.80 -25.24 -10.80
CA VAL A 339 4.61 -25.91 -11.30
C VAL A 339 4.23 -25.35 -12.67
N SER A 340 4.41 -24.05 -12.94
CA SER A 340 4.24 -23.49 -14.29
C SER A 340 5.16 -24.15 -15.30
N ALA A 341 6.43 -24.42 -14.95
CA ALA A 341 7.35 -25.11 -15.84
C ALA A 341 6.87 -26.55 -16.13
N VAL A 342 6.46 -27.29 -15.10
CA VAL A 342 5.87 -28.64 -15.25
C VAL A 342 4.64 -28.59 -16.14
N ILE A 343 3.64 -27.77 -15.83
CA ILE A 343 2.39 -27.65 -16.60
C ILE A 343 2.68 -27.28 -18.05
N ARG A 344 3.56 -26.32 -18.32
CA ARG A 344 3.92 -25.93 -19.71
C ARG A 344 4.62 -27.03 -20.51
N SER A 345 5.27 -27.98 -19.83
CA SER A 345 5.95 -29.10 -20.50
C SER A 345 5.01 -30.22 -20.90
N LEU A 346 3.86 -30.33 -20.24
CA LEU A 346 2.87 -31.35 -20.52
C LEU A 346 2.11 -31.00 -21.81
N PRO A 347 2.00 -31.93 -22.78
CA PRO A 347 1.38 -31.65 -24.07
C PRO A 347 -0.06 -31.13 -23.98
N GLN A 348 -0.79 -31.50 -22.93
CA GLN A 348 -2.21 -31.17 -22.72
C GLN A 348 -2.44 -29.71 -22.32
N PHE A 349 -1.40 -29.04 -21.81
CA PHE A 349 -1.44 -27.66 -21.34
C PHE A 349 -0.54 -26.74 -22.18
N LYS A 350 -0.12 -27.21 -23.35
CA LYS A 350 0.72 -26.44 -24.27
C LYS A 350 -0.07 -25.25 -24.81
N GLY A 351 0.50 -24.05 -24.70
CA GLY A 351 -0.10 -22.82 -25.25
C GLY A 351 -1.11 -22.13 -24.35
N LEU A 352 -1.25 -22.55 -23.08
CA LEU A 352 -2.04 -21.81 -22.09
C LEU A 352 -1.56 -20.36 -21.97
N LYS A 353 -2.51 -19.42 -22.00
CA LYS A 353 -2.25 -18.01 -21.70
C LYS A 353 -1.96 -17.84 -20.21
N GLN A 354 -1.29 -16.75 -19.84
CA GLN A 354 -0.89 -16.47 -18.46
C GLN A 354 -2.07 -16.57 -17.47
N GLU A 355 -3.22 -15.99 -17.80
CA GLU A 355 -4.45 -16.04 -16.98
C GLU A 355 -4.99 -17.48 -16.78
N GLN A 356 -4.83 -18.35 -17.79
CA GLN A 356 -5.22 -19.76 -17.68
C GLN A 356 -4.21 -20.57 -16.86
N MET A 357 -2.94 -20.20 -16.93
CA MET A 357 -1.89 -20.76 -16.07
C MET A 357 -2.17 -20.44 -14.59
N GLU A 358 -2.55 -19.20 -14.28
CA GLU A 358 -2.94 -18.80 -12.93
C GLU A 358 -4.14 -19.63 -12.43
N ASN A 359 -5.15 -19.83 -13.28
CA ASN A 359 -6.34 -20.61 -12.95
C ASN A 359 -6.13 -22.13 -12.75
N ILE A 360 -5.10 -22.75 -13.36
CA ILE A 360 -4.79 -24.17 -13.12
C ILE A 360 -3.94 -24.36 -11.86
N LEU A 361 -3.10 -23.38 -11.54
CA LEU A 361 -2.23 -23.41 -10.37
C LEU A 361 -3.05 -23.36 -9.07
N ASP A 362 -4.15 -22.61 -9.06
CA ASP A 362 -5.11 -22.54 -7.95
C ASP A 362 -5.87 -23.85 -7.69
N ARG A 363 -5.68 -24.88 -8.54
CA ARG A 363 -6.38 -26.17 -8.46
C ARG A 363 -5.51 -27.33 -7.97
N PHE A 364 -4.22 -27.09 -7.71
CA PHE A 364 -3.39 -28.05 -6.99
C PHE A 364 -3.88 -28.18 -5.54
N ASP A 365 -3.89 -29.42 -5.03
CA ASP A 365 -4.25 -29.68 -3.63
C ASP A 365 -3.25 -28.99 -2.68
N ALA A 366 -3.67 -28.80 -1.42
CA ALA A 366 -2.82 -28.23 -0.38
C ALA A 366 -1.49 -29.01 -0.26
N ARG A 367 -0.43 -28.32 0.16
CA ARG A 367 0.90 -28.91 0.29
C ARG A 367 0.86 -30.10 1.25
N GLU A 368 1.38 -31.22 0.78
CA GLU A 368 1.60 -32.39 1.61
C GLU A 368 3.06 -32.42 2.04
N GLU A 369 3.28 -32.60 3.34
CA GLU A 369 4.59 -32.81 3.96
C GLU A 369 4.63 -34.24 4.46
N LEU A 370 5.59 -35.02 3.94
CA LEU A 370 5.79 -36.43 4.26
C LEU A 370 7.18 -36.61 4.87
N MET A 371 7.30 -37.56 5.78
CA MET A 371 8.55 -37.84 6.48
C MET A 371 9.29 -39.00 5.84
N GLN A 372 10.58 -39.14 6.14
CA GLN A 372 11.40 -40.25 5.65
C GLN A 372 10.74 -41.61 5.90
N GLY A 373 10.67 -42.43 4.84
CA GLY A 373 10.08 -43.78 4.91
C GLY A 373 8.58 -43.84 4.59
N ASP A 374 7.88 -42.71 4.55
CA ASP A 374 6.47 -42.66 4.14
C ASP A 374 6.31 -43.17 2.69
N THR A 375 5.23 -43.89 2.43
CA THR A 375 4.90 -44.40 1.09
C THR A 375 3.90 -43.48 0.43
N ILE A 376 4.25 -42.95 -0.75
CA ILE A 376 3.43 -42.01 -1.52
C ILE A 376 2.39 -42.77 -2.34
N LEU A 377 2.82 -43.82 -3.04
CA LEU A 377 1.99 -44.71 -3.85
C LEU A 377 2.56 -46.13 -3.79
N ASN A 378 1.72 -47.14 -3.85
CA ASN A 378 2.13 -48.53 -4.01
C ASN A 378 2.10 -48.95 -5.48
N GLN A 379 2.94 -49.91 -5.83
CA GLN A 379 2.89 -50.59 -7.11
C GLN A 379 1.49 -51.21 -7.31
N GLY A 380 0.82 -50.85 -8.40
CA GLY A 380 -0.54 -51.29 -8.74
C GLY A 380 -1.64 -50.28 -8.43
N ASP A 381 -1.37 -49.22 -7.67
CA ASP A 381 -2.34 -48.16 -7.37
C ASP A 381 -2.74 -47.38 -8.63
N MET A 382 -3.96 -46.88 -8.70
CA MET A 382 -4.39 -46.06 -9.85
C MET A 382 -3.70 -44.69 -9.81
N LEU A 383 -3.08 -44.30 -10.94
CA LEU A 383 -2.54 -42.97 -11.13
C LEU A 383 -3.68 -42.00 -11.45
N GLU A 384 -4.08 -41.20 -10.46
CA GLU A 384 -5.19 -40.24 -10.56
C GLU A 384 -4.76 -38.78 -10.34
N LYS A 385 -3.48 -38.55 -10.02
CA LYS A 385 -2.93 -37.21 -9.78
C LYS A 385 -1.58 -37.06 -10.48
N LEU A 386 -1.29 -35.84 -10.91
CA LEU A 386 0.07 -35.39 -11.22
C LEU A 386 0.75 -34.97 -9.91
N TYR A 387 1.95 -35.47 -9.62
CA TYR A 387 2.74 -35.11 -8.44
C TYR A 387 3.95 -34.29 -8.82
N VAL A 388 4.18 -33.19 -8.11
CA VAL A 388 5.35 -32.31 -8.27
C VAL A 388 6.12 -32.28 -6.96
N VAL A 389 7.36 -32.77 -6.99
CA VAL A 389 8.29 -32.77 -5.85
C VAL A 389 8.99 -31.42 -5.78
N LYS A 390 8.83 -30.73 -4.64
CA LYS A 390 9.46 -29.43 -4.42
C LYS A 390 10.78 -29.53 -3.71
N ILE A 391 10.76 -30.21 -2.58
CA ILE A 391 11.88 -30.34 -1.65
C ILE A 391 11.88 -31.78 -1.18
N GLY A 392 13.06 -32.40 -1.16
CA GLY A 392 13.26 -33.78 -0.77
C GLY A 392 13.45 -34.71 -1.97
N GLU A 393 13.65 -35.99 -1.66
CA GLU A 393 13.98 -37.03 -2.62
C GLU A 393 13.03 -38.22 -2.45
N ILE A 394 12.73 -38.88 -3.57
CA ILE A 394 11.94 -40.10 -3.59
C ILE A 394 12.80 -41.27 -4.07
N VAL A 395 12.41 -42.47 -3.69
CA VAL A 395 13.01 -43.71 -4.16
C VAL A 395 11.91 -44.63 -4.70
N LEU A 396 12.20 -45.30 -5.81
CA LEU A 396 11.28 -46.23 -6.44
C LEU A 396 11.63 -47.66 -6.06
N TYR A 397 10.59 -48.46 -5.84
CA TYR A 397 10.69 -49.90 -5.63
C TYR A 397 9.82 -50.62 -6.66
N ARG A 398 10.33 -51.70 -7.23
CA ARG A 398 9.54 -52.65 -8.02
C ARG A 398 9.69 -54.02 -7.38
N ASN A 399 8.58 -54.64 -7.01
CA ASN A 399 8.58 -55.93 -6.31
C ASN A 399 9.49 -55.92 -5.07
N GLU A 400 9.44 -54.85 -4.28
CA GLU A 400 10.26 -54.58 -3.08
C GLU A 400 11.78 -54.39 -3.31
N GLU A 401 12.26 -54.47 -4.54
CA GLU A 401 13.64 -54.11 -4.88
C GLU A 401 13.73 -52.64 -5.30
N ARG A 402 14.77 -51.94 -4.83
CA ARG A 402 15.02 -50.55 -5.23
C ARG A 402 15.39 -50.50 -6.71
N VAL A 403 14.74 -49.64 -7.47
CA VAL A 403 14.97 -49.44 -8.90
C VAL A 403 15.21 -47.95 -9.16
N ASP A 404 16.19 -47.63 -10.02
CA ASP A 404 16.39 -46.27 -10.52
C ASP A 404 15.89 -46.22 -11.98
N ASP A 405 14.69 -45.65 -12.20
CA ASP A 405 14.13 -45.44 -13.54
C ASP A 405 14.03 -43.94 -13.85
N PRO A 406 14.98 -43.38 -14.61
CA PRO A 406 14.96 -41.95 -14.96
C PRO A 406 13.85 -41.59 -15.95
N ASN A 407 13.19 -42.57 -16.58
CA ASN A 407 12.07 -42.30 -17.49
C ASN A 407 10.74 -42.16 -16.77
N PHE A 408 10.65 -42.59 -15.50
CA PHE A 408 9.42 -42.47 -14.70
C PHE A 408 9.34 -41.14 -13.97
N VAL A 409 10.47 -40.66 -13.43
CA VAL A 409 10.55 -39.36 -12.78
C VAL A 409 11.11 -38.36 -13.78
N HIS A 410 10.25 -37.48 -14.26
CA HIS A 410 10.64 -36.44 -15.19
C HIS A 410 11.21 -35.23 -14.45
N GLU A 411 12.20 -34.57 -15.04
CA GLU A 411 12.79 -33.36 -14.47
C GLU A 411 12.65 -32.17 -15.43
N ILE A 412 12.16 -31.05 -14.91
CA ILE A 412 12.13 -29.78 -15.63
C ILE A 412 12.48 -28.60 -14.73
N ALA A 413 13.34 -27.71 -15.22
CA ALA A 413 13.80 -26.53 -14.49
C ALA A 413 14.38 -26.83 -13.08
N GLY A 414 14.83 -28.07 -12.82
CA GLY A 414 15.36 -28.50 -11.54
C GLY A 414 14.37 -29.23 -10.63
N PHE A 415 13.08 -29.26 -10.96
CA PHE A 415 12.01 -29.91 -10.20
C PHE A 415 11.65 -31.28 -10.78
N SER A 416 11.44 -32.26 -9.91
CA SER A 416 11.03 -33.61 -10.28
C SER A 416 9.51 -33.74 -10.23
N TYR A 417 8.91 -34.44 -11.19
CA TYR A 417 7.48 -34.73 -11.21
C TYR A 417 7.22 -36.13 -11.78
N PHE A 418 6.06 -36.69 -11.45
CA PHE A 418 5.62 -38.00 -11.94
C PHE A 418 4.08 -38.09 -11.94
N GLY A 419 3.52 -39.04 -12.70
CA GLY A 419 2.07 -39.24 -12.78
C GLY A 419 1.37 -38.38 -13.84
N GLU A 420 2.13 -37.81 -14.76
CA GLU A 420 1.65 -37.04 -15.92
C GLU A 420 0.70 -37.83 -16.82
N THR A 421 0.91 -39.14 -16.95
CA THR A 421 0.01 -40.05 -17.65
C THR A 421 -1.41 -40.06 -17.05
N ALA A 422 -1.57 -39.84 -15.74
CA ALA A 422 -2.88 -39.77 -15.07
C ALA A 422 -3.80 -38.72 -15.70
N ILE A 423 -3.21 -37.64 -16.23
CA ILE A 423 -3.94 -36.53 -16.82
C ILE A 423 -4.64 -36.96 -18.10
N THR A 424 -3.97 -37.74 -18.95
CA THR A 424 -4.51 -38.16 -20.26
C THR A 424 -5.22 -39.50 -20.21
N GLN A 425 -4.72 -40.46 -19.44
CA GLN A 425 -5.18 -41.84 -19.42
C GLN A 425 -5.20 -42.36 -17.97
N THR A 426 -6.20 -43.16 -17.62
CA THR A 426 -6.22 -43.86 -16.33
C THR A 426 -5.35 -45.11 -16.44
N GLY A 427 -4.28 -45.19 -15.65
CA GLY A 427 -3.35 -46.32 -15.63
C GLY A 427 -2.91 -46.67 -14.20
N LYS A 428 -2.30 -47.85 -14.02
CA LYS A 428 -1.76 -48.30 -12.73
C LYS A 428 -0.31 -47.86 -12.55
N CYS A 429 0.08 -47.54 -11.32
CA CYS A 429 1.43 -47.18 -10.94
C CYS A 429 2.36 -48.40 -11.05
N PRO A 430 3.45 -48.34 -11.83
CA PRO A 430 4.35 -49.48 -12.02
C PRO A 430 5.36 -49.68 -10.88
N TYR A 431 5.37 -48.81 -9.87
CA TYR A 431 6.35 -48.78 -8.78
C TYR A 431 5.70 -48.45 -7.44
N THR A 432 6.30 -48.91 -6.34
CA THR A 432 6.06 -48.36 -5.00
C THR A 432 7.03 -47.19 -4.78
N ILE A 433 6.51 -46.04 -4.36
CA ILE A 433 7.27 -44.80 -4.23
C ILE A 433 7.36 -44.43 -2.77
N ARG A 434 8.58 -44.26 -2.25
CA ARG A 434 8.82 -43.87 -0.85
C ARG A 434 9.66 -42.62 -0.73
N VAL A 435 9.50 -41.92 0.38
CA VAL A 435 10.31 -40.76 0.75
C VAL A 435 11.71 -41.21 1.17
N ALA A 436 12.74 -40.68 0.51
CA ALA A 436 14.14 -40.98 0.80
C ALA A 436 14.80 -39.94 1.72
N SER A 437 14.37 -38.67 1.67
CA SER A 437 14.87 -37.56 2.47
C SER A 437 14.19 -37.44 3.84
N GLU A 438 14.77 -36.66 4.77
CA GLU A 438 14.19 -36.42 6.11
C GLU A 438 12.75 -35.89 6.06
N SER A 439 12.51 -34.94 5.17
CA SER A 439 11.18 -34.47 4.80
C SER A 439 11.06 -34.37 3.29
N LEU A 440 9.84 -34.56 2.78
CA LEU A 440 9.45 -34.36 1.39
C LEU A 440 8.24 -33.45 1.34
N HIS A 441 8.34 -32.39 0.54
CA HIS A 441 7.24 -31.48 0.26
C HIS A 441 6.77 -31.67 -1.18
N LEU A 442 5.51 -32.05 -1.35
CA LEU A 442 4.93 -32.34 -2.65
C LEU A 442 3.64 -31.53 -2.89
N LEU A 443 3.35 -31.29 -4.16
CA LEU A 443 2.04 -30.85 -4.64
C LEU A 443 1.43 -31.94 -5.50
N SER A 444 0.11 -32.01 -5.47
CA SER A 444 -0.63 -32.91 -6.35
C SER A 444 -1.72 -32.15 -7.10
N LEU A 445 -1.89 -32.43 -8.39
CA LEU A 445 -3.01 -31.94 -9.19
C LEU A 445 -3.88 -33.14 -9.57
N PRO A 446 -5.04 -33.29 -8.91
CA PRO A 446 -5.97 -34.38 -9.22
C PRO A 446 -6.48 -34.30 -10.67
N LYS A 447 -6.66 -35.46 -11.30
CA LYS A 447 -7.28 -35.57 -12.63
C LYS A 447 -8.63 -34.86 -12.70
N ARG A 448 -9.48 -34.94 -11.66
CA ARG A 448 -10.76 -34.19 -11.56
C ARG A 448 -10.60 -32.67 -11.64
N GLN A 449 -9.49 -32.14 -11.12
CA GLN A 449 -9.20 -30.70 -11.10
C GLN A 449 -8.67 -30.27 -12.47
N VAL A 450 -7.87 -31.12 -13.11
CA VAL A 450 -7.52 -30.98 -14.53
C VAL A 450 -8.75 -31.06 -15.40
N ASP A 451 -9.58 -32.08 -15.22
CA ASP A 451 -10.80 -32.30 -15.97
C ASP A 451 -11.75 -31.12 -15.76
N SER A 452 -11.96 -30.62 -14.54
CA SER A 452 -12.71 -29.39 -14.24
C SER A 452 -12.06 -28.12 -14.84
N PHE A 453 -10.74 -28.02 -14.82
CA PHE A 453 -9.98 -26.93 -15.47
C PHE A 453 -10.11 -26.98 -16.99
N MET A 454 -10.14 -28.19 -17.54
CA MET A 454 -10.38 -28.53 -18.93
C MET A 454 -11.89 -28.62 -19.25
N GLY A 455 -12.77 -28.38 -18.27
CA GLY A 455 -14.23 -28.34 -18.37
C GLY A 455 -14.99 -29.69 -18.44
N ARG A 456 -14.74 -30.66 -17.56
CA ARG A 456 -15.41 -31.98 -17.47
C ARG A 456 -15.77 -32.26 -15.98
N ASP A 457 -17.01 -32.04 -15.52
CA ASP A 457 -17.39 -31.76 -14.09
C ASP A 457 -18.25 -32.86 -13.37
N THR A 458 -18.28 -32.88 -12.01
CA THR A 458 -18.80 -33.97 -11.11
C THR A 458 -19.91 -33.61 -10.08
N GLY A 459 -20.49 -32.40 -10.04
CA GLY A 459 -21.73 -32.16 -9.26
C GLY A 459 -21.67 -31.22 -8.03
N LEU A 460 -22.82 -30.62 -7.70
CA LEU A 460 -23.15 -29.78 -6.55
C LEU A 460 -23.59 -30.64 -5.35
N LYS A 461 -22.75 -30.71 -4.31
CA LYS A 461 -22.85 -31.72 -3.25
C LYS A 461 -23.76 -31.34 -2.06
N ASN A 462 -24.04 -30.05 -1.85
CA ASN A 462 -24.83 -29.57 -0.71
C ASN A 462 -25.63 -28.31 -1.07
N ASP A 463 -26.58 -27.96 -0.21
CA ASP A 463 -27.45 -26.78 -0.41
C ASP A 463 -26.64 -25.50 -0.54
N GLU A 464 -25.52 -25.36 0.17
CA GLU A 464 -24.64 -24.19 0.04
C GLU A 464 -24.02 -24.07 -1.36
N ALA A 465 -23.59 -25.19 -1.96
CA ALA A 465 -23.10 -25.22 -3.33
C ALA A 465 -24.21 -24.94 -4.35
N VAL A 466 -25.43 -25.40 -4.07
CA VAL A 466 -26.62 -25.11 -4.87
C VAL A 466 -26.96 -23.61 -4.80
N VAL A 467 -26.98 -23.01 -3.60
CA VAL A 467 -27.18 -21.56 -3.41
C VAL A 467 -26.07 -20.76 -4.10
N ALA A 468 -24.81 -21.19 -3.96
CA ALA A 468 -23.68 -20.55 -4.64
C ALA A 468 -23.81 -20.61 -6.17
N ALA A 469 -24.38 -21.69 -6.72
CA ALA A 469 -24.70 -21.78 -8.15
C ALA A 469 -25.87 -20.86 -8.53
N LEU A 470 -26.97 -20.85 -7.76
CA LEU A 470 -28.14 -19.99 -8.00
C LEU A 470 -27.80 -18.50 -7.94
N LYS A 471 -26.91 -18.07 -7.03
CA LYS A 471 -26.39 -16.70 -6.92
C LYS A 471 -25.64 -16.22 -8.17
N LYS A 472 -25.18 -17.12 -9.04
CA LYS A 472 -24.55 -16.75 -10.32
C LYS A 472 -25.57 -16.22 -11.34
N SER A 473 -26.86 -16.52 -11.18
CA SER A 473 -27.90 -15.94 -12.03
C SER A 473 -28.11 -14.47 -11.70
N LYS A 474 -28.01 -13.61 -12.70
CA LYS A 474 -28.24 -12.15 -12.57
C LYS A 474 -29.67 -11.83 -12.15
N PHE A 475 -30.62 -12.74 -12.40
CA PHE A 475 -32.04 -12.58 -12.04
C PHE A 475 -32.33 -12.97 -10.59
N LEU A 476 -31.46 -13.80 -9.97
CA LEU A 476 -31.60 -14.26 -8.58
C LEU A 476 -30.60 -13.57 -7.62
N ALA A 477 -29.65 -12.79 -8.14
CA ALA A 477 -28.55 -12.19 -7.37
C ALA A 477 -28.98 -11.29 -6.20
N ASN A 478 -30.21 -10.78 -6.21
CA ASN A 478 -30.76 -9.92 -5.15
C ASN A 478 -31.50 -10.68 -4.04
N MET A 479 -31.64 -12.00 -4.15
CA MET A 479 -32.21 -12.83 -3.08
C MET A 479 -31.24 -12.95 -1.90
N THR A 480 -31.79 -12.93 -0.71
CA THR A 480 -31.09 -13.13 0.55
C THR A 480 -30.91 -14.62 0.86
N ASP A 481 -29.95 -14.98 1.72
CA ASP A 481 -29.71 -16.38 2.10
C ASP A 481 -30.95 -17.07 2.72
N PRO A 482 -31.77 -16.40 3.55
CA PRO A 482 -33.04 -16.97 4.01
C PRO A 482 -34.05 -17.22 2.88
N GLU A 483 -34.13 -16.31 1.90
CA GLU A 483 -34.99 -16.48 0.72
C GLU A 483 -34.51 -17.65 -0.14
N PHE A 484 -33.20 -17.81 -0.37
CA PHE A 484 -32.67 -19.00 -1.05
C PHE A 484 -32.99 -20.29 -0.30
N LYS A 485 -32.91 -20.30 1.03
CA LYS A 485 -33.29 -21.47 1.83
C LYS A 485 -34.77 -21.81 1.71
N GLU A 486 -35.66 -20.83 1.58
CA GLU A 486 -37.08 -21.10 1.32
C GLU A 486 -37.33 -21.55 -0.12
N LEU A 487 -36.64 -20.97 -1.11
CA LEU A 487 -36.73 -21.40 -2.51
C LEU A 487 -36.30 -22.86 -2.67
N LEU A 488 -35.23 -23.28 -2.01
CA LEU A 488 -34.76 -24.67 -2.07
C LEU A 488 -35.78 -25.68 -1.55
N LYS A 489 -36.69 -25.29 -0.64
CA LYS A 489 -37.78 -26.17 -0.19
C LYS A 489 -38.86 -26.37 -1.25
N ALA A 490 -38.96 -25.45 -2.21
CA ALA A 490 -39.90 -25.52 -3.33
C ALA A 490 -39.28 -26.16 -4.59
N CYS A 491 -37.97 -26.45 -4.58
CA CYS A 491 -37.28 -27.09 -5.69
C CYS A 491 -37.60 -28.61 -5.77
N GLU A 492 -37.81 -29.10 -6.98
CA GLU A 492 -37.88 -30.52 -7.29
C GLU A 492 -36.52 -31.02 -7.76
N GLN A 493 -36.08 -32.19 -7.30
CA GLN A 493 -34.85 -32.82 -7.78
C GLN A 493 -35.17 -34.16 -8.44
N THR A 494 -34.65 -34.33 -9.66
CA THR A 494 -34.85 -35.54 -10.48
C THR A 494 -33.51 -36.00 -11.03
N ASP A 495 -33.24 -37.30 -10.93
CA ASP A 495 -32.07 -37.92 -11.53
C ASP A 495 -32.46 -38.55 -12.87
N TYR A 496 -31.56 -38.45 -13.85
CA TYR A 496 -31.75 -38.92 -15.21
C TYR A 496 -30.60 -39.83 -15.64
N ASN A 497 -30.95 -40.89 -16.38
CA ASN A 497 -29.98 -41.77 -17.02
C ASN A 497 -29.49 -41.20 -18.36
N PRO A 498 -28.29 -41.59 -18.84
CA PRO A 498 -27.80 -41.16 -20.14
C PRO A 498 -28.79 -41.43 -21.25
N GLY A 499 -29.10 -40.42 -22.05
CA GLY A 499 -30.06 -40.50 -23.15
C GLY A 499 -31.47 -40.09 -22.79
N GLU A 500 -31.84 -39.97 -21.51
CA GLU A 500 -33.17 -39.52 -21.14
C GLU A 500 -33.39 -38.04 -21.51
N VAL A 501 -34.55 -37.74 -22.10
CA VAL A 501 -34.99 -36.39 -22.43
C VAL A 501 -35.46 -35.68 -21.15
N ILE A 502 -34.77 -34.60 -20.79
CA ILE A 502 -35.04 -33.80 -19.58
C ILE A 502 -36.12 -32.74 -19.87
N ALA A 503 -36.04 -32.09 -21.03
CA ALA A 503 -37.04 -31.11 -21.48
C ALA A 503 -37.02 -30.96 -23.00
N VAL A 504 -38.17 -30.75 -23.63
CA VAL A 504 -38.27 -30.52 -25.08
C VAL A 504 -38.60 -29.06 -25.37
N ALA A 505 -37.83 -28.44 -26.26
CA ALA A 505 -38.16 -27.13 -26.81
C ALA A 505 -39.43 -27.23 -27.65
N ASN A 506 -40.47 -26.53 -27.20
CA ASN A 506 -41.70 -26.35 -27.95
C ASN A 506 -42.07 -24.87 -27.92
N SER A 507 -43.00 -24.47 -28.79
CA SER A 507 -43.51 -23.10 -28.83
C SER A 507 -44.43 -22.74 -27.66
N SER A 508 -44.60 -23.65 -26.69
CA SER A 508 -45.43 -23.41 -25.51
C SER A 508 -44.66 -22.63 -24.45
N VAL A 509 -45.38 -21.74 -23.76
CA VAL A 509 -44.80 -20.93 -22.68
C VAL A 509 -44.48 -21.84 -21.50
N THR A 510 -43.26 -21.71 -20.96
CA THR A 510 -42.79 -22.47 -19.81
C THR A 510 -42.24 -21.53 -18.74
N ASN A 511 -42.65 -21.78 -17.51
CA ASN A 511 -42.16 -21.08 -16.33
C ASN A 511 -41.09 -21.89 -15.57
N LYS A 512 -40.66 -23.05 -16.09
CA LYS A 512 -39.71 -23.94 -15.41
C LYS A 512 -38.26 -23.52 -15.69
N ILE A 513 -37.45 -23.53 -14.64
CA ILE A 513 -36.03 -23.21 -14.63
C ILE A 513 -35.29 -24.46 -14.16
N PHE A 514 -34.15 -24.77 -14.80
CA PHE A 514 -33.41 -25.99 -14.56
C PHE A 514 -32.00 -25.65 -14.08
N LEU A 515 -31.54 -26.29 -13.02
CA LEU A 515 -30.16 -26.23 -12.53
C LEU A 515 -29.57 -27.63 -12.63
N VAL A 516 -28.46 -27.76 -13.34
CA VAL A 516 -27.72 -29.03 -13.39
C VAL A 516 -27.05 -29.23 -12.04
N LYS A 517 -27.49 -30.25 -11.30
CA LYS A 517 -26.94 -30.61 -10.00
C LYS A 517 -25.71 -31.49 -10.17
N SER A 518 -25.72 -32.48 -11.04
CA SER A 518 -24.59 -33.40 -11.25
C SER A 518 -24.62 -33.97 -12.65
N GLY A 519 -23.50 -34.52 -13.12
CA GLY A 519 -23.39 -35.09 -14.46
C GLY A 519 -23.42 -34.03 -15.56
N GLU A 520 -23.75 -34.49 -16.76
CA GLU A 520 -23.69 -33.70 -17.99
C GLU A 520 -25.03 -33.73 -18.70
N VAL A 521 -25.47 -32.56 -19.15
CA VAL A 521 -26.69 -32.38 -19.95
C VAL A 521 -26.32 -31.81 -21.30
N MET A 522 -26.73 -32.48 -22.37
CA MET A 522 -26.61 -31.99 -23.74
C MET A 522 -27.79 -31.06 -24.05
N VAL A 523 -27.48 -29.88 -24.57
CA VAL A 523 -28.45 -28.93 -25.11
C VAL A 523 -28.55 -29.17 -26.61
N VAL A 524 -29.74 -29.51 -27.07
CA VAL A 524 -30.00 -29.92 -28.44
C VAL A 524 -30.91 -28.91 -29.14
N ALA A 525 -30.67 -28.67 -30.43
CA ALA A 525 -31.41 -27.69 -31.20
C ALA A 525 -32.93 -27.96 -31.22
N ALA A 526 -33.74 -26.90 -31.12
CA ALA A 526 -35.20 -26.99 -30.99
C ALA A 526 -35.92 -27.59 -32.21
N ASP A 527 -35.27 -27.56 -33.37
CA ASP A 527 -35.74 -28.16 -34.62
C ASP A 527 -35.44 -29.66 -34.74
N LEU A 528 -34.66 -30.23 -33.80
CA LEU A 528 -34.44 -31.66 -33.75
C LEU A 528 -35.63 -32.37 -33.09
N ALA A 529 -36.30 -33.24 -33.84
CA ALA A 529 -37.44 -34.00 -33.36
C ALA A 529 -37.00 -35.00 -32.27
N LEU A 530 -37.32 -34.66 -31.02
CA LEU A 530 -37.13 -35.50 -29.84
C LEU A 530 -38.50 -35.93 -29.29
N PRO A 531 -38.61 -37.11 -28.66
CA PRO A 531 -39.83 -37.50 -27.99
C PRO A 531 -40.07 -36.61 -26.76
N ASP A 532 -41.34 -36.30 -26.44
CA ASP A 532 -41.72 -35.49 -25.28
C ASP A 532 -41.25 -36.08 -23.93
N SER A 533 -41.00 -37.40 -23.91
CA SER A 533 -40.37 -38.13 -22.80
C SER A 533 -39.75 -39.44 -23.31
N GLY A 534 -38.77 -39.99 -22.58
CA GLY A 534 -38.10 -41.26 -22.90
C GLY A 534 -36.61 -41.12 -23.20
N GLU A 535 -35.99 -42.22 -23.66
CA GLU A 535 -34.56 -42.28 -23.97
C GLU A 535 -34.27 -42.09 -25.47
N VAL A 536 -33.20 -41.36 -25.77
CA VAL A 536 -32.62 -41.18 -27.10
C VAL A 536 -31.15 -41.60 -27.09
N ASP A 537 -30.69 -42.18 -28.19
CA ASP A 537 -29.31 -42.65 -28.31
C ASP A 537 -28.33 -41.47 -28.36
N VAL A 538 -27.64 -41.24 -27.24
CA VAL A 538 -26.63 -40.17 -27.04
C VAL A 538 -25.59 -40.16 -28.16
N ARG A 539 -25.21 -41.33 -28.70
CA ARG A 539 -24.20 -41.44 -29.77
C ARG A 539 -24.68 -40.91 -31.12
N LYS A 540 -26.00 -40.82 -31.32
CA LYS A 540 -26.61 -40.22 -32.52
C LYS A 540 -26.79 -38.70 -32.38
N LEU A 541 -26.69 -38.18 -31.16
CA LEU A 541 -26.79 -36.76 -30.84
C LEU A 541 -25.41 -36.06 -30.86
N THR A 542 -24.31 -36.81 -30.69
CA THR A 542 -22.95 -36.32 -30.87
C THR A 542 -22.76 -35.74 -32.28
N GLY A 543 -22.60 -34.41 -32.36
CA GLY A 543 -22.53 -33.64 -33.62
C GLY A 543 -23.73 -32.71 -33.87
N SER A 544 -24.86 -32.90 -33.18
CA SER A 544 -26.05 -32.01 -33.21
C SER A 544 -26.29 -31.27 -31.89
N GLU A 545 -25.42 -31.47 -30.90
CA GLU A 545 -25.40 -30.75 -29.62
C GLU A 545 -24.93 -29.30 -29.80
N ARG A 546 -25.70 -28.34 -29.28
CA ARG A 546 -25.33 -26.91 -29.27
C ARG A 546 -24.36 -26.58 -28.13
N GLN A 547 -24.52 -27.26 -26.98
CA GLN A 547 -23.77 -27.00 -25.76
C GLN A 547 -23.88 -28.19 -24.81
N ARG A 548 -22.87 -28.37 -23.94
CA ARG A 548 -22.93 -29.26 -22.78
C ARG A 548 -23.03 -28.44 -21.50
N LEU A 549 -24.08 -28.65 -20.72
CA LEU A 549 -24.29 -28.06 -19.41
C LEU A 549 -23.75 -29.01 -18.35
N LEU A 550 -22.93 -28.46 -17.48
CA LEU A 550 -22.30 -29.16 -16.37
C LEU A 550 -22.92 -28.72 -15.05
N ALA A 551 -22.61 -29.43 -13.98
CA ALA A 551 -23.05 -29.08 -12.64
C ALA A 551 -22.85 -27.58 -12.31
N GLY A 552 -23.87 -26.94 -11.74
CA GLY A 552 -23.90 -25.50 -11.48
C GLY A 552 -24.46 -24.64 -12.61
N SER A 553 -24.72 -25.22 -13.79
CA SER A 553 -25.31 -24.49 -14.92
C SER A 553 -26.81 -24.33 -14.75
N ILE A 554 -27.33 -23.11 -14.98
CA ILE A 554 -28.77 -22.82 -14.96
C ILE A 554 -29.26 -22.62 -16.39
N PHE A 555 -30.42 -23.18 -16.70
CA PHE A 555 -31.09 -23.08 -17.99
C PHE A 555 -32.50 -22.49 -17.81
N ASN A 556 -32.89 -21.66 -18.77
CA ASN A 556 -34.17 -20.93 -18.80
C ASN A 556 -34.40 -19.89 -17.68
N ASP A 557 -33.35 -19.38 -17.03
CA ASP A 557 -33.49 -18.34 -15.98
C ASP A 557 -33.97 -16.98 -16.50
N LYS A 558 -33.86 -16.71 -17.81
CA LYS A 558 -34.48 -15.56 -18.48
C LYS A 558 -36.00 -15.53 -18.34
N ALA A 559 -36.65 -16.69 -18.12
CA ALA A 559 -38.08 -16.75 -17.87
C ALA A 559 -38.51 -15.91 -16.66
N LEU A 560 -37.59 -15.65 -15.72
CA LEU A 560 -37.84 -14.77 -14.56
C LEU A 560 -38.11 -13.31 -14.93
N ASN A 561 -37.73 -12.87 -16.12
CA ASN A 561 -37.92 -11.49 -16.58
C ASN A 561 -39.17 -11.32 -17.46
N SER A 562 -39.55 -12.37 -18.18
CA SER A 562 -40.70 -12.36 -19.12
C SER A 562 -41.51 -13.65 -19.01
N PRO A 563 -42.11 -13.98 -17.85
CA PRO A 563 -42.73 -15.27 -17.59
C PRO A 563 -43.93 -15.56 -18.50
N GLU A 564 -44.62 -14.52 -18.99
CA GLU A 564 -45.79 -14.65 -19.86
C GLU A 564 -45.44 -15.00 -21.31
N THR A 565 -44.17 -14.85 -21.73
CA THR A 565 -43.73 -15.05 -23.12
C THR A 565 -42.53 -16.00 -23.25
N ALA A 566 -42.02 -16.55 -22.16
CA ALA A 566 -40.82 -17.39 -22.17
C ALA A 566 -41.14 -18.81 -22.67
N SER A 567 -40.42 -19.30 -23.68
CA SER A 567 -40.45 -20.69 -24.13
C SER A 567 -39.03 -21.28 -24.07
N LEU A 568 -38.92 -22.60 -24.15
CA LEU A 568 -37.61 -23.25 -24.20
C LEU A 568 -36.98 -23.05 -25.57
N GLU A 569 -35.84 -22.35 -25.62
CA GLU A 569 -35.08 -22.09 -26.86
C GLU A 569 -34.32 -23.33 -27.38
N ALA A 570 -34.20 -24.38 -26.57
CA ALA A 570 -33.53 -25.64 -26.88
C ALA A 570 -33.99 -26.79 -25.97
N SER A 571 -33.87 -28.02 -26.45
CA SER A 571 -34.19 -29.24 -25.71
C SER A 571 -33.00 -29.68 -24.85
N LEU A 572 -33.26 -30.37 -23.75
CA LEU A 572 -32.27 -30.89 -22.80
C LEU A 572 -32.32 -32.41 -22.78
N VAL A 573 -31.17 -33.07 -22.93
CA VAL A 573 -31.01 -34.53 -22.88
C VAL A 573 -29.84 -34.87 -21.96
N ALA A 574 -29.98 -35.88 -21.11
CA ALA A 574 -28.89 -36.34 -20.26
C ALA A 574 -27.73 -36.93 -21.10
N GLY A 575 -26.52 -36.38 -20.99
CA GLY A 575 -25.32 -36.90 -21.65
C GLY A 575 -24.59 -37.97 -20.83
N THR A 576 -24.67 -37.85 -19.50
CA THR A 576 -24.22 -38.85 -18.52
C THR A 576 -25.29 -38.98 -17.43
N PRO A 577 -25.19 -39.92 -16.46
CA PRO A 577 -26.12 -39.94 -15.34
C PRO A 577 -26.06 -38.59 -14.63
N CYS A 578 -27.16 -37.86 -14.61
CA CYS A 578 -27.18 -36.47 -14.19
C CYS A 578 -28.34 -36.18 -13.25
N GLY A 579 -28.12 -35.28 -12.30
CA GLY A 579 -29.15 -34.80 -11.39
C GLY A 579 -29.55 -33.40 -11.79
N ILE A 580 -30.85 -33.12 -11.80
CA ILE A 580 -31.42 -31.82 -12.18
C ILE A 580 -32.28 -31.31 -11.04
N ILE A 581 -32.11 -30.03 -10.70
CA ILE A 581 -32.97 -29.29 -9.81
C ILE A 581 -33.88 -28.39 -10.65
N THR A 582 -35.19 -28.45 -10.43
CA THR A 582 -36.19 -27.66 -11.16
C THR A 582 -37.03 -26.81 -10.20
N PHE A 583 -37.33 -25.59 -10.60
CA PHE A 583 -38.23 -24.67 -9.89
C PHE A 583 -38.91 -23.73 -10.88
N THR A 584 -39.97 -23.03 -10.46
CA THR A 584 -40.72 -22.14 -11.34
C THR A 584 -40.53 -20.65 -11.04
N THR A 585 -40.86 -19.79 -12.00
CA THR A 585 -40.91 -18.34 -11.77
C THR A 585 -41.86 -17.96 -10.64
N SER A 586 -42.99 -18.68 -10.51
CA SER A 586 -43.96 -18.49 -9.42
C SER A 586 -43.40 -18.87 -8.05
N ASP A 587 -42.50 -19.85 -7.96
CA ASP A 587 -41.84 -20.21 -6.70
C ASP A 587 -40.89 -19.10 -6.25
N VAL A 588 -40.18 -18.48 -7.19
CA VAL A 588 -39.33 -17.31 -6.92
C VAL A 588 -40.17 -16.10 -6.50
N GLU A 589 -41.30 -15.85 -7.15
CA GLU A 589 -42.21 -14.74 -6.81
C GLU A 589 -42.81 -14.87 -5.40
N LYS A 590 -43.21 -16.08 -5.01
CA LYS A 590 -43.73 -16.36 -3.66
C LYS A 590 -42.70 -16.06 -2.58
N VAL A 591 -41.44 -16.43 -2.82
CA VAL A 591 -40.34 -16.23 -1.86
C VAL A 591 -39.94 -14.75 -1.77
N MET A 592 -39.90 -14.04 -2.90
CA MET A 592 -39.50 -12.63 -2.95
C MET A 592 -40.63 -11.63 -2.64
N GLY A 593 -41.85 -12.10 -2.32
CA GLY A 593 -42.96 -11.26 -1.85
C GLY A 593 -43.36 -10.12 -2.80
N GLY A 594 -43.24 -10.34 -4.12
CA GLY A 594 -43.59 -9.33 -5.14
C GLY A 594 -42.60 -8.17 -5.32
N ARG A 595 -41.44 -8.17 -4.64
CA ARG A 595 -40.40 -7.12 -4.79
C ARG A 595 -39.62 -7.20 -6.11
N ALA A 596 -39.74 -8.30 -6.85
CA ALA A 596 -38.77 -8.65 -7.90
C ALA A 596 -39.14 -8.24 -9.33
N MET A 597 -40.35 -7.75 -9.62
CA MET A 597 -40.80 -7.58 -11.02
C MET A 597 -41.42 -6.22 -11.33
N SER A 598 -40.96 -5.15 -10.66
CA SER A 598 -41.31 -3.77 -11.03
C SER A 598 -40.09 -2.89 -11.15
N ARG A 599 -39.30 -3.10 -12.20
CA ARG A 599 -38.35 -2.11 -12.74
C ARG A 599 -37.96 -2.40 -14.19
N SER A 600 -38.96 -2.62 -15.05
CA SER A 600 -38.82 -2.43 -16.50
C SER A 600 -40.19 -2.42 -17.20
N ARG A 601 -41.08 -1.47 -16.86
CA ARG A 601 -42.33 -1.26 -17.64
C ARG A 601 -42.66 0.19 -18.00
N ASN A 602 -41.80 1.16 -17.71
CA ASN A 602 -41.94 2.52 -18.23
C ASN A 602 -40.71 2.94 -19.03
N ALA A 603 -40.62 2.45 -20.27
CA ALA A 603 -39.88 3.13 -21.33
C ALA A 603 -40.85 3.29 -22.50
N LEU A 604 -41.20 4.54 -22.80
CA LEU A 604 -41.85 4.89 -24.05
C LEU A 604 -40.94 4.49 -25.21
N PRO A 605 -41.46 3.90 -26.30
CA PRO A 605 -40.63 3.51 -27.43
C PRO A 605 -40.38 4.74 -28.31
N GLY A 606 -39.11 5.13 -28.44
CA GLY A 606 -38.71 6.08 -29.48
C GLY A 606 -37.42 6.83 -29.19
N ALA A 607 -36.29 6.24 -29.60
CA ALA A 607 -35.12 6.88 -30.21
C ALA A 607 -33.88 6.03 -29.95
N ALA A 608 -33.60 5.11 -30.88
CA ALA A 608 -32.25 4.61 -31.04
C ALA A 608 -31.36 5.74 -31.60
N ALA A 609 -30.14 5.82 -31.07
CA ALA A 609 -29.00 6.66 -31.46
C ALA A 609 -28.97 8.12 -30.93
N ALA A 610 -28.23 8.35 -29.83
CA ALA A 610 -27.20 9.41 -29.69
C ALA A 610 -26.54 9.44 -28.29
N ALA A 611 -25.21 9.57 -28.30
CA ALA A 611 -24.29 10.15 -27.29
C ALA A 611 -24.02 9.42 -25.94
N GLU A 612 -22.73 9.15 -25.70
CA GLU A 612 -22.15 8.89 -24.38
C GLU A 612 -22.51 10.01 -23.39
N GLU A 613 -23.26 9.71 -22.34
CA GLU A 613 -23.54 10.65 -21.25
C GLU A 613 -22.28 10.92 -20.42
N ARG A 614 -21.78 12.16 -20.46
CA ARG A 614 -20.70 12.65 -19.57
C ARG A 614 -21.21 12.73 -18.12
N ARG A 615 -20.36 12.38 -17.15
CA ARG A 615 -20.72 12.28 -15.71
C ARG A 615 -20.94 13.60 -14.96
N PHE A 616 -20.64 14.78 -15.52
CA PHE A 616 -20.81 16.09 -14.85
C PHE A 616 -21.29 17.21 -15.79
N PRO A 617 -21.98 18.26 -15.29
CA PRO A 617 -22.56 19.33 -16.10
C PRO A 617 -21.48 20.16 -16.79
N ARG A 618 -21.67 20.52 -18.08
CA ARG A 618 -20.68 21.30 -18.85
C ARG A 618 -20.95 22.80 -18.71
N VAL A 619 -20.21 23.48 -17.84
CA VAL A 619 -20.16 24.96 -17.80
C VAL A 619 -19.22 25.45 -18.91
N LYS A 620 -19.58 26.50 -19.65
CA LYS A 620 -18.66 27.09 -20.65
C LYS A 620 -17.72 28.08 -19.96
N PHE A 621 -16.41 27.96 -20.22
CA PHE A 621 -15.42 28.85 -19.62
C PHE A 621 -15.65 30.33 -19.99
N THR A 622 -16.12 30.61 -21.21
CA THR A 622 -16.41 31.97 -21.69
C THR A 622 -17.58 32.66 -20.98
N GLU A 623 -18.38 31.91 -20.21
CA GLU A 623 -19.49 32.43 -19.40
C GLU A 623 -19.07 32.72 -17.95
N LEU A 624 -17.81 32.51 -17.60
CA LEU A 624 -17.29 32.73 -16.25
C LEU A 624 -16.74 34.16 -16.12
N GLU A 625 -17.32 34.90 -15.19
CA GLU A 625 -16.79 36.17 -14.70
C GLU A 625 -15.88 35.93 -13.51
N PHE A 626 -14.68 36.51 -13.54
CA PHE A 626 -13.68 36.36 -12.50
C PHE A 626 -13.90 37.33 -11.34
N HIS A 627 -13.88 36.80 -10.11
CA HIS A 627 -13.93 37.56 -8.88
C HIS A 627 -12.64 37.36 -8.06
N ARG A 628 -12.75 37.55 -6.74
CA ARG A 628 -11.66 37.56 -5.76
C ARG A 628 -10.82 36.29 -5.74
N ILE A 629 -9.52 36.42 -5.47
CA ILE A 629 -8.60 35.31 -5.20
C ILE A 629 -8.69 34.93 -3.73
N ILE A 630 -8.97 33.66 -3.48
CA ILE A 630 -9.25 33.10 -2.14
C ILE A 630 -8.16 32.15 -1.65
N GLY A 631 -7.20 31.82 -2.51
CA GLY A 631 -6.08 30.97 -2.13
C GLY A 631 -4.97 30.97 -3.18
N THR A 632 -3.76 30.68 -2.73
CA THR A 632 -2.58 30.48 -3.57
C THR A 632 -2.04 29.08 -3.34
N GLY A 633 -1.73 28.36 -4.41
CA GLY A 633 -1.13 27.02 -4.36
C GLY A 633 0.25 26.99 -4.98
N GLN A 634 0.90 25.82 -4.92
CA GLN A 634 2.26 25.62 -5.43
C GLN A 634 2.46 26.00 -6.91
N PHE A 635 1.42 25.80 -7.74
CA PHE A 635 1.49 26.01 -9.19
C PHE A 635 0.55 27.10 -9.70
N GLY A 636 -0.10 27.86 -8.82
CA GLY A 636 -1.07 28.88 -9.22
C GLY A 636 -1.97 29.32 -8.09
N LEU A 637 -3.27 29.51 -8.35
CA LEU A 637 -4.20 30.14 -7.43
C LEU A 637 -5.61 29.56 -7.51
N VAL A 638 -6.43 29.89 -6.52
CA VAL A 638 -7.87 29.60 -6.50
C VAL A 638 -8.62 30.91 -6.42
N ARG A 639 -9.61 31.09 -7.28
CA ARG A 639 -10.46 32.28 -7.28
C ARG A 639 -11.93 31.96 -7.46
N VAL A 640 -12.76 32.82 -6.90
CA VAL A 640 -14.21 32.74 -7.07
C VAL A 640 -14.57 33.20 -8.48
N VAL A 641 -15.48 32.49 -9.13
CA VAL A 641 -16.03 32.87 -10.44
C VAL A 641 -17.54 32.74 -10.43
N ARG A 642 -18.22 33.56 -11.24
CA ARG A 642 -19.67 33.54 -11.40
C ARG A 642 -20.03 33.22 -12.84
N ASN A 643 -20.93 32.28 -13.06
CA ASN A 643 -21.52 32.10 -14.38
C ASN A 643 -22.49 33.25 -14.65
N ILE A 644 -22.24 34.06 -15.68
CA ILE A 644 -23.03 35.26 -15.99
C ILE A 644 -24.46 34.94 -16.47
N LYS A 645 -24.73 33.71 -16.93
CA LYS A 645 -26.05 33.27 -17.38
C LYS A 645 -26.88 32.68 -16.27
N THR A 646 -26.30 31.82 -15.44
CA THR A 646 -27.02 31.12 -14.36
C THR A 646 -26.94 31.84 -13.02
N ASN A 647 -26.04 32.82 -12.86
CA ASN A 647 -25.66 33.43 -11.59
C ASN A 647 -25.10 32.45 -10.55
N GLU A 648 -24.81 31.21 -10.94
CA GLU A 648 -24.18 30.24 -10.05
C GLU A 648 -22.71 30.60 -9.83
N VAL A 649 -22.24 30.34 -8.61
CA VAL A 649 -20.89 30.66 -8.16
C VAL A 649 -20.08 29.38 -8.05
N TYR A 650 -18.81 29.47 -8.44
CA TYR A 650 -17.87 28.36 -8.49
C TYR A 650 -16.50 28.79 -7.93
N ALA A 651 -15.69 27.80 -7.56
CA ALA A 651 -14.25 27.99 -7.31
C ALA A 651 -13.47 27.53 -8.55
N LEU A 652 -12.58 28.38 -9.05
CA LEU A 652 -11.71 28.08 -10.18
C LEU A 652 -10.26 27.96 -9.71
N LYS A 653 -9.73 26.75 -9.70
CA LYS A 653 -8.31 26.46 -9.46
C LYS A 653 -7.55 26.62 -10.78
N VAL A 654 -6.66 27.60 -10.82
CA VAL A 654 -5.79 27.96 -11.95
C VAL A 654 -4.39 27.42 -11.67
N MET A 655 -3.82 26.67 -12.60
CA MET A 655 -2.49 26.08 -12.45
C MET A 655 -1.66 26.33 -13.71
N HIS A 656 -0.51 26.96 -13.58
CA HIS A 656 0.35 27.33 -14.71
C HIS A 656 1.17 26.12 -15.20
N LYS A 657 1.16 25.89 -16.52
CA LYS A 657 1.81 24.74 -17.16
C LYS A 657 3.33 24.75 -16.98
N ALA A 658 3.99 25.91 -17.11
CA ALA A 658 5.45 26.00 -16.99
C ALA A 658 5.99 25.47 -15.64
N PRO A 659 5.52 25.95 -14.47
CA PRO A 659 5.94 25.42 -13.17
C PRO A 659 5.65 23.93 -12.98
N ILE A 660 4.53 23.41 -13.52
CA ILE A 660 4.18 21.98 -13.43
C ILE A 660 5.19 21.12 -14.22
N VAL A 661 5.54 21.55 -15.43
CA VAL A 661 6.49 20.85 -16.29
C VAL A 661 7.90 20.89 -15.69
N GLU A 662 8.35 22.06 -15.22
CA GLU A 662 9.67 22.24 -14.61
C GLU A 662 9.86 21.40 -13.34
N SER A 663 8.81 21.28 -12.52
CA SER A 663 8.81 20.47 -11.29
C SER A 663 8.53 18.98 -11.53
N LYS A 664 8.32 18.57 -12.78
CA LYS A 664 7.98 17.19 -13.20
C LYS A 664 6.71 16.64 -12.53
N GLN A 665 5.70 17.48 -12.32
CA GLN A 665 4.46 17.13 -11.58
C GLN A 665 3.25 16.84 -12.48
N ILE A 666 3.48 16.68 -13.79
CA ILE A 666 2.42 16.44 -14.79
C ILE A 666 1.49 15.28 -14.40
N GLU A 667 2.08 14.15 -13.99
CA GLU A 667 1.31 12.96 -13.60
C GLU A 667 0.42 13.22 -12.37
N HIS A 668 0.90 14.02 -11.40
CA HIS A 668 0.12 14.36 -10.21
C HIS A 668 -1.09 15.23 -10.55
N VAL A 669 -0.93 16.21 -11.45
CA VAL A 669 -2.05 17.07 -11.89
C VAL A 669 -3.10 16.26 -12.67
N ILE A 670 -2.65 15.34 -13.54
CA ILE A 670 -3.54 14.40 -14.24
C ILE A 670 -4.29 13.50 -13.25
N ASN A 671 -3.59 12.96 -12.25
CA ASN A 671 -4.20 12.11 -11.23
C ASN A 671 -5.19 12.88 -10.36
N GLU A 672 -4.87 14.12 -9.95
CA GLU A 672 -5.77 14.99 -9.18
C GLU A 672 -7.10 15.18 -9.92
N ARG A 673 -7.06 15.52 -11.21
CA ARG A 673 -8.28 15.70 -12.02
C ARG A 673 -9.09 14.41 -12.14
N LYS A 674 -8.45 13.26 -12.37
CA LYS A 674 -9.13 11.95 -12.45
C LYS A 674 -9.77 11.55 -11.12
N ILE A 675 -9.07 11.78 -10.01
CA ILE A 675 -9.57 11.47 -8.67
C ILE A 675 -10.73 12.39 -8.31
N LEU A 676 -10.65 13.69 -8.61
CA LEU A 676 -11.76 14.63 -8.43
C LEU A 676 -13.00 14.21 -9.23
N GLU A 677 -12.81 13.72 -10.45
CA GLU A 677 -13.90 13.20 -11.29
C GLU A 677 -14.58 11.97 -10.68
N GLU A 678 -13.84 11.08 -10.00
CA GLU A 678 -14.42 9.94 -9.27
C GLU A 678 -15.04 10.36 -7.92
N ALA A 679 -14.43 11.32 -7.23
CA ALA A 679 -14.85 11.83 -5.92
C ALA A 679 -16.13 12.67 -5.99
N CYS A 680 -16.43 13.26 -7.14
CA CYS A 680 -17.52 14.22 -7.33
C CYS A 680 -18.94 13.66 -7.07
N THR A 681 -19.07 12.34 -6.95
CA THR A 681 -20.33 11.64 -6.69
C THR A 681 -20.70 11.53 -5.21
N HIS A 682 -19.75 11.80 -4.30
CA HIS A 682 -19.96 11.66 -2.86
C HIS A 682 -20.35 13.01 -2.21
N PRO A 683 -21.36 13.06 -1.31
CA PRO A 683 -21.89 14.31 -0.76
C PRO A 683 -20.88 15.14 0.05
N PHE A 684 -19.85 14.49 0.60
CA PHE A 684 -18.81 15.13 1.43
C PHE A 684 -17.48 15.35 0.71
N CYS A 685 -17.44 15.21 -0.61
CA CYS A 685 -16.30 15.60 -1.44
C CYS A 685 -16.69 16.80 -2.31
N VAL A 686 -15.72 17.67 -2.62
CA VAL A 686 -15.92 18.75 -3.60
C VAL A 686 -16.20 18.20 -4.99
N ARG A 687 -17.26 18.69 -5.62
CA ARG A 687 -17.67 18.33 -6.98
C ARG A 687 -16.87 19.08 -8.03
N LEU A 688 -16.36 18.34 -9.02
CA LEU A 688 -15.81 18.88 -10.26
C LEU A 688 -16.95 19.27 -11.21
N CYS A 689 -16.93 20.51 -11.70
CA CYS A 689 -17.92 21.10 -12.60
C CYS A 689 -17.36 21.35 -14.01
N GLY A 690 -16.04 21.33 -14.19
CA GLY A 690 -15.40 21.54 -15.48
C GLY A 690 -13.88 21.49 -15.39
N ALA A 691 -13.24 21.23 -16.52
CA ALA A 691 -11.78 21.22 -16.64
C ALA A 691 -11.39 21.84 -17.99
N TYR A 692 -10.64 22.94 -17.96
CA TYR A 692 -10.28 23.71 -19.17
C TYR A 692 -8.78 23.96 -19.30
N GLN A 693 -8.31 24.31 -20.49
CA GLN A 693 -6.91 24.69 -20.72
C GLN A 693 -6.77 25.83 -21.74
N ASP A 694 -5.73 26.62 -21.58
CA ASP A 694 -5.20 27.51 -22.61
C ASP A 694 -3.70 27.23 -22.85
N LYS A 695 -3.01 28.12 -23.57
CA LYS A 695 -1.58 27.96 -23.88
C LYS A 695 -0.70 27.94 -22.63
N ALA A 696 -1.07 28.66 -21.57
CA ALA A 696 -0.26 28.89 -20.39
C ALA A 696 -0.72 28.08 -19.15
N SER A 697 -1.99 27.73 -19.05
CA SER A 697 -2.61 27.28 -17.80
C SER A 697 -3.62 26.15 -17.98
N LEU A 698 -3.83 25.42 -16.89
CA LEU A 698 -4.88 24.43 -16.68
C LEU A 698 -5.86 24.96 -15.63
N TYR A 699 -7.13 24.61 -15.79
CA TYR A 699 -8.24 25.11 -14.98
C TYR A 699 -9.08 23.95 -14.47
N LEU A 700 -9.36 23.91 -13.18
CA LEU A 700 -10.35 23.01 -12.58
C LEU A 700 -11.45 23.87 -11.96
N LEU A 701 -12.67 23.77 -12.51
CA LEU A 701 -13.86 24.44 -12.01
C LEU A 701 -14.55 23.50 -11.02
N GLN A 702 -14.68 23.93 -9.79
CA GLN A 702 -15.21 23.18 -8.66
C GLN A 702 -16.45 23.88 -8.08
N GLU A 703 -17.29 23.14 -7.36
CA GLU A 703 -18.39 23.76 -6.61
C GLU A 703 -17.84 24.80 -5.60
N TRP A 704 -18.56 25.91 -5.46
CA TRP A 704 -18.21 26.92 -4.46
C TRP A 704 -18.72 26.51 -3.08
N VAL A 705 -17.83 26.52 -2.09
CA VAL A 705 -18.12 26.15 -0.69
C VAL A 705 -17.86 27.37 0.20
N PRO A 706 -18.86 28.25 0.43
CA PRO A 706 -18.65 29.59 1.00
C PRO A 706 -18.39 29.62 2.51
N GLY A 707 -18.53 28.49 3.21
CA GLY A 707 -18.37 28.46 4.67
C GLY A 707 -16.92 28.48 5.15
N GLY A 708 -15.94 28.44 4.25
CA GLY A 708 -14.52 28.52 4.60
C GLY A 708 -13.97 27.21 5.14
N GLU A 709 -12.70 27.26 5.54
CA GLU A 709 -11.94 26.13 6.09
C GLU A 709 -12.37 25.81 7.51
N LEU A 710 -12.47 24.52 7.85
CA LEU A 710 -12.72 24.04 9.21
C LEU A 710 -11.63 24.56 10.17
N PHE A 711 -10.40 24.72 9.67
CA PHE A 711 -9.29 25.33 10.39
C PHE A 711 -9.64 26.68 10.99
N HIS A 712 -10.24 27.59 10.19
CA HIS A 712 -10.61 28.92 10.66
C HIS A 712 -11.63 28.86 11.81
N HIS A 713 -12.63 27.98 11.69
CA HIS A 713 -13.65 27.82 12.73
C HIS A 713 -13.06 27.19 14.01
N LEU A 714 -12.11 26.27 13.87
CA LEU A 714 -11.42 25.68 15.02
C LEU A 714 -10.50 26.69 15.71
N ASP A 715 -9.75 27.51 14.96
CA ASP A 715 -8.87 28.55 15.52
C ASP A 715 -9.68 29.62 16.27
N VAL A 716 -10.88 29.97 15.77
CA VAL A 716 -11.78 30.92 16.43
C VAL A 716 -12.38 30.36 17.72
N GLU A 717 -12.84 29.11 17.72
CA GLU A 717 -13.43 28.46 18.91
C GLU A 717 -12.35 27.94 19.90
N GLY A 718 -11.11 27.78 19.44
CA GLY A 718 -10.00 27.18 20.16
C GLY A 718 -10.08 25.64 20.22
N ALA A 719 -11.23 25.09 20.60
CA ALA A 719 -11.52 23.66 20.56
C ALA A 719 -13.04 23.43 20.44
N PHE A 720 -13.43 22.34 19.78
CA PHE A 720 -14.82 21.90 19.67
C PHE A 720 -15.22 20.96 20.80
N ASP A 721 -16.52 20.96 21.11
CA ASP A 721 -17.10 19.95 21.97
C ASP A 721 -17.20 18.58 21.28
N GLU A 722 -17.34 17.52 22.08
CA GLU A 722 -17.37 16.15 21.55
C GLU A 722 -18.46 15.89 20.51
N PRO A 723 -19.72 16.35 20.68
CA PRO A 723 -20.74 16.19 19.65
C PRO A 723 -20.38 16.85 18.31
N THR A 724 -19.78 18.05 18.34
CA THR A 724 -19.33 18.75 17.14
C THR A 724 -18.18 18.03 16.46
N ALA A 725 -17.15 17.64 17.22
CA ALA A 725 -16.03 16.86 16.70
C ALA A 725 -16.48 15.51 16.12
N MET A 726 -17.43 14.83 16.77
CA MET A 726 -18.02 13.57 16.29
C MET A 726 -18.77 13.74 14.97
N PHE A 727 -19.55 14.81 14.83
CA PHE A 727 -20.24 15.12 13.60
C PHE A 727 -19.25 15.30 12.44
N TYR A 728 -18.24 16.16 12.59
CA TYR A 728 -17.26 16.41 11.52
C TYR A 728 -16.39 15.18 11.22
N ALA A 729 -15.93 14.45 12.25
CA ALA A 729 -15.20 13.20 12.05
C ALA A 729 -16.02 12.15 11.29
N ALA A 730 -17.33 12.08 11.55
CA ALA A 730 -18.22 11.16 10.83
C ALA A 730 -18.41 11.53 9.35
N ASN A 731 -18.47 12.84 9.02
CA ASN A 731 -18.48 13.29 7.62
C ASN A 731 -17.21 12.85 6.88
N VAL A 732 -16.05 13.11 7.51
CA VAL A 732 -14.73 12.74 6.96
C VAL A 732 -14.59 11.24 6.80
N LEU A 733 -15.03 10.44 7.77
CA LEU A 733 -14.95 8.99 7.70
C LEU A 733 -15.76 8.41 6.53
N LEU A 734 -16.96 8.93 6.25
CA LEU A 734 -17.75 8.50 5.09
C LEU A 734 -17.06 8.86 3.76
N ALA A 735 -16.45 10.05 3.67
CA ALA A 735 -15.65 10.42 2.50
C ALA A 735 -14.44 9.51 2.30
N LEU A 736 -13.69 9.20 3.36
CA LEU A 736 -12.55 8.28 3.31
C LEU A 736 -12.99 6.86 2.94
N GLU A 737 -14.09 6.35 3.52
CA GLU A 737 -14.67 5.04 3.19
C GLU A 737 -14.96 4.93 1.69
N PHE A 738 -15.58 5.96 1.11
CA PHE A 738 -15.87 6.03 -0.32
C PHE A 738 -14.60 6.00 -1.19
N LEU A 739 -13.59 6.82 -0.86
CA LEU A 739 -12.32 6.86 -1.60
C LEU A 739 -11.56 5.53 -1.49
N HIS A 740 -11.51 4.98 -0.29
CA HIS A 740 -10.87 3.70 0.02
C HIS A 740 -11.52 2.53 -0.72
N ALA A 741 -12.84 2.51 -0.87
CA ALA A 741 -13.56 1.50 -1.66
C ALA A 741 -13.16 1.52 -3.14
N LYS A 742 -12.77 2.68 -3.67
CA LYS A 742 -12.24 2.85 -5.03
C LYS A 742 -10.73 2.61 -5.14
N GLY A 743 -10.05 2.28 -4.03
CA GLY A 743 -8.59 2.08 -4.03
C GLY A 743 -7.78 3.39 -4.05
N ILE A 744 -8.40 4.51 -3.66
CA ILE A 744 -7.77 5.82 -3.58
C ILE A 744 -7.39 6.11 -2.13
N VAL A 745 -6.19 6.62 -1.87
CA VAL A 745 -5.78 7.19 -0.57
C VAL A 745 -5.65 8.69 -0.68
N TYR A 746 -6.08 9.41 0.35
CA TYR A 746 -6.18 10.88 0.33
C TYR A 746 -4.85 11.56 0.70
N ARG A 747 -4.19 11.11 1.78
CA ARG A 747 -2.83 11.45 2.21
C ARG A 747 -2.55 12.90 2.66
N ASP A 748 -3.54 13.79 2.68
CA ASP A 748 -3.38 15.15 3.19
C ASP A 748 -4.61 15.61 4.01
N LEU A 749 -5.12 14.72 4.87
CA LEU A 749 -6.21 15.07 5.78
C LEU A 749 -5.70 16.03 6.86
N LYS A 750 -6.32 17.21 6.90
CA LYS A 750 -6.09 18.30 7.86
C LYS A 750 -7.25 19.32 7.81
N PRO A 751 -7.49 20.13 8.85
CA PRO A 751 -8.60 21.07 8.91
C PRO A 751 -8.64 22.09 7.75
N GLU A 752 -7.48 22.46 7.19
CA GLU A 752 -7.34 23.39 6.07
C GLU A 752 -7.95 22.84 4.77
N ASN A 753 -7.94 21.51 4.60
CA ASN A 753 -8.49 20.85 3.42
C ASN A 753 -9.96 20.44 3.57
N LEU A 754 -10.61 20.81 4.68
CA LEU A 754 -12.01 20.51 4.96
C LEU A 754 -12.81 21.80 4.95
N LEU A 755 -13.71 21.96 3.99
CA LEU A 755 -14.54 23.16 3.86
C LEU A 755 -15.93 22.92 4.45
N LEU A 756 -16.57 23.97 4.99
CA LEU A 756 -17.96 23.92 5.43
C LEU A 756 -18.92 24.45 4.37
N ASP A 757 -19.94 23.67 4.02
CA ASP A 757 -21.02 24.15 3.16
C ASP A 757 -22.00 25.06 3.92
N THR A 758 -22.97 25.63 3.20
CA THR A 758 -23.98 26.54 3.78
C THR A 758 -24.89 25.87 4.82
N GLN A 759 -24.95 24.53 4.84
CA GLN A 759 -25.69 23.75 5.81
C GLN A 759 -24.83 23.34 7.02
N GLY A 760 -23.52 23.59 6.96
CA GLY A 760 -22.55 23.24 7.99
C GLY A 760 -22.04 21.80 7.90
N TYR A 761 -22.09 21.18 6.71
CA TYR A 761 -21.51 19.87 6.44
C TYR A 761 -20.13 19.99 5.81
N ILE A 762 -19.29 18.96 5.99
CA ILE A 762 -17.92 18.95 5.46
C ILE A 762 -17.93 18.66 3.96
N LYS A 763 -17.05 19.36 3.24
CA LYS A 763 -16.64 19.10 1.87
C LYS A 763 -15.12 18.97 1.86
N MET A 764 -14.63 17.75 1.66
CA MET A 764 -13.21 17.47 1.48
C MET A 764 -12.76 18.08 0.14
N ALA A 765 -11.77 18.96 0.23
CA ALA A 765 -11.17 19.67 -0.90
C ALA A 765 -9.73 19.20 -1.13
N ASP A 766 -9.05 19.79 -2.12
CA ASP A 766 -7.63 19.56 -2.47
C ASP A 766 -7.17 18.08 -2.54
N PHE A 767 -7.25 17.50 -3.74
CA PHE A 767 -6.87 16.11 -4.00
C PHE A 767 -5.47 15.98 -4.61
N GLY A 768 -4.64 17.03 -4.53
CA GLY A 768 -3.30 17.06 -5.14
C GLY A 768 -2.33 15.99 -4.62
N PHE A 769 -2.53 15.50 -3.39
CA PHE A 769 -1.76 14.39 -2.82
C PHE A 769 -2.50 13.05 -2.87
N ALA A 770 -3.75 13.01 -3.31
CA ALA A 770 -4.50 11.78 -3.42
C ALA A 770 -3.89 10.87 -4.50
N LYS A 771 -3.96 9.56 -4.30
CA LYS A 771 -3.36 8.60 -5.23
C LYS A 771 -4.15 7.30 -5.31
N TYR A 772 -4.30 6.79 -6.54
CA TYR A 772 -4.78 5.44 -6.77
C TYR A 772 -3.69 4.44 -6.40
N ILE A 773 -3.97 3.58 -5.42
CA ILE A 773 -3.07 2.50 -4.99
C ILE A 773 -3.68 1.11 -5.19
N GLY A 774 -4.99 1.00 -5.43
CA GLY A 774 -5.69 -0.28 -5.52
C GLY A 774 -5.56 -1.08 -4.22
N GLY A 775 -4.60 -2.02 -4.20
CA GLY A 775 -4.14 -2.78 -3.02
C GLY A 775 -2.64 -2.67 -2.70
N ASP A 776 -1.88 -1.89 -3.47
CA ASP A 776 -0.43 -1.70 -3.32
C ASP A 776 -0.07 -0.60 -2.32
N LYS A 777 1.23 -0.44 -2.02
CA LYS A 777 1.77 0.63 -1.17
C LYS A 777 2.42 1.74 -1.99
N THR A 778 2.36 2.98 -1.50
CA THR A 778 3.15 4.10 -2.06
C THR A 778 4.22 4.57 -1.08
N TYR A 779 5.41 4.97 -1.55
CA TYR A 779 6.56 5.29 -0.67
C TYR A 779 6.92 6.79 -0.67
N THR A 780 6.13 7.61 -1.36
CA THR A 780 6.34 9.06 -1.43
C THR A 780 5.92 9.70 -0.10
N ILE A 781 6.85 10.41 0.55
CA ILE A 781 6.53 11.26 1.71
C ILE A 781 5.83 12.52 1.19
N CYS A 782 4.62 12.78 1.65
CA CYS A 782 3.82 13.97 1.36
C CYS A 782 2.84 14.27 2.50
N GLY A 783 2.19 15.42 2.45
CA GLY A 783 1.24 15.91 3.47
C GLY A 783 1.91 16.75 4.57
N THR A 784 1.11 17.32 5.47
CA THR A 784 1.59 18.17 6.58
C THR A 784 2.26 17.34 7.70
N PRO A 785 3.45 17.74 8.22
CA PRO A 785 4.20 16.97 9.23
C PRO A 785 3.39 16.51 10.45
N ASP A 786 2.51 17.35 10.98
CA ASP A 786 1.72 17.05 12.20
C ASP A 786 0.67 15.94 11.99
N TYR A 787 0.31 15.65 10.73
CA TYR A 787 -0.69 14.67 10.34
C TYR A 787 -0.10 13.39 9.74
N GLN A 788 1.20 13.38 9.44
CA GLN A 788 1.85 12.23 8.81
C GLN A 788 1.94 11.03 9.75
N ALA A 789 1.49 9.86 9.28
CA ALA A 789 1.59 8.62 10.03
C ALA A 789 3.05 8.11 10.15
N PRO A 790 3.40 7.33 11.19
CA PRO A 790 4.76 6.83 11.40
C PRO A 790 5.33 6.06 10.20
N GLU A 791 4.53 5.26 9.52
CA GLU A 791 4.94 4.51 8.33
C GLU A 791 5.23 5.39 7.10
N VAL A 792 4.61 6.58 7.03
CA VAL A 792 4.87 7.58 5.99
C VAL A 792 6.25 8.20 6.24
N ILE A 793 6.51 8.67 7.47
CA ILE A 793 7.78 9.26 7.89
C ILE A 793 8.94 8.26 7.70
N MET A 794 8.73 7.00 8.07
CA MET A 794 9.73 5.94 7.95
C MET A 794 9.86 5.35 6.54
N ARG A 795 9.09 5.82 5.55
CA ARG A 795 9.06 5.30 4.16
C ARG A 795 8.82 3.79 4.07
N ARG A 796 7.98 3.23 4.95
CA ARG A 796 7.66 1.78 4.99
C ARG A 796 6.51 1.37 4.06
N GLY A 797 5.99 2.32 3.28
CA GLY A 797 4.88 2.14 2.36
C GLY A 797 3.54 2.54 2.98
N THR A 798 2.95 3.59 2.43
CA THR A 798 1.66 4.16 2.79
C THR A 798 0.52 3.31 2.24
N THR A 799 -0.46 3.03 3.08
CA THR A 799 -1.74 2.37 2.75
C THR A 799 -2.91 3.24 3.22
N LYS A 800 -4.14 2.75 3.04
CA LYS A 800 -5.38 3.35 3.59
C LYS A 800 -5.33 3.60 5.10
N ALA A 801 -4.52 2.84 5.84
CA ALA A 801 -4.36 3.02 7.29
C ALA A 801 -3.77 4.40 7.66
N ALA A 802 -3.00 5.04 6.78
CA ALA A 802 -2.41 6.35 7.04
C ALA A 802 -3.49 7.45 7.12
N ASP A 803 -4.57 7.34 6.33
CA ASP A 803 -5.69 8.29 6.40
C ASP A 803 -6.48 8.13 7.71
N TYR A 804 -6.56 6.91 8.26
CA TYR A 804 -7.16 6.68 9.58
C TYR A 804 -6.28 7.18 10.74
N TRP A 805 -4.96 7.18 10.59
CA TRP A 805 -4.07 7.89 11.53
C TRP A 805 -4.36 9.38 11.53
N ALA A 806 -4.41 9.99 10.34
CA ALA A 806 -4.72 11.40 10.19
C ALA A 806 -6.11 11.75 10.72
N LEU A 807 -7.09 10.84 10.61
CA LEU A 807 -8.40 11.00 11.27
C LEU A 807 -8.28 11.03 12.80
N GLY A 808 -7.40 10.21 13.38
CA GLY A 808 -7.11 10.25 14.82
C GLY A 808 -6.45 11.57 15.26
N VAL A 809 -5.53 12.10 14.45
CA VAL A 809 -4.90 13.41 14.67
C VAL A 809 -5.97 14.51 14.60
N LEU A 810 -6.84 14.48 13.58
CA LEU A 810 -7.92 15.45 13.38
C LEU A 810 -8.91 15.45 14.55
N ILE A 811 -9.35 14.27 15.03
CA ILE A 811 -10.26 14.17 16.18
C ILE A 811 -9.61 14.75 17.43
N PHE A 812 -8.33 14.44 17.68
CA PHE A 812 -7.61 15.01 18.81
C PHE A 812 -7.51 16.54 18.71
N GLU A 813 -7.11 17.06 17.54
CA GLU A 813 -6.97 18.51 17.33
C GLU A 813 -8.31 19.23 17.47
N MET A 814 -9.40 18.68 16.94
CA MET A 814 -10.74 19.27 17.15
C MET A 814 -11.12 19.34 18.63
N LEU A 815 -10.74 18.36 19.46
CA LEU A 815 -11.13 18.31 20.88
C LEU A 815 -10.18 19.07 21.81
N VAL A 816 -8.92 19.25 21.41
CA VAL A 816 -7.85 19.82 22.25
C VAL A 816 -7.41 21.20 21.76
N GLY A 817 -7.59 21.49 20.47
CA GLY A 817 -7.18 22.72 19.79
C GLY A 817 -5.83 22.64 19.09
N ASP A 818 -5.01 21.64 19.42
CA ASP A 818 -3.69 21.43 18.82
C ASP A 818 -3.48 19.94 18.47
N PRO A 819 -2.71 19.61 17.41
CA PRO A 819 -2.34 18.25 17.09
C PRO A 819 -1.53 17.56 18.22
N PRO A 820 -1.69 16.25 18.44
CA PRO A 820 -1.13 15.51 19.58
C PRO A 820 0.40 15.45 19.59
N PHE A 821 1.03 15.57 18.43
CA PHE A 821 2.48 15.45 18.26
C PHE A 821 3.16 16.77 17.88
N LYS A 822 2.42 17.89 17.86
CA LYS A 822 2.95 19.20 17.43
C LYS A 822 4.20 19.60 18.22
N SER A 823 5.17 20.16 17.51
CA SER A 823 6.40 20.68 18.07
C SER A 823 6.17 21.94 18.89
N LEU A 824 6.75 22.00 20.09
CA LEU A 824 6.74 23.21 20.93
C LEU A 824 7.74 24.27 20.44
N THR A 825 8.70 23.88 19.60
CA THR A 825 9.73 24.76 19.04
C THR A 825 9.45 25.15 17.59
N GLY A 826 8.40 24.59 16.98
CA GLY A 826 8.08 24.75 15.56
C GLY A 826 8.96 23.92 14.62
N ASP A 827 9.93 23.16 15.13
CA ASP A 827 10.76 22.25 14.34
C ASP A 827 9.96 21.00 13.91
N PRO A 828 9.74 20.76 12.60
CA PRO A 828 9.06 19.57 12.10
C PRO A 828 9.73 18.27 12.57
N TRP A 829 11.03 18.27 12.85
CA TRP A 829 11.72 17.07 13.35
C TRP A 829 11.36 16.70 14.79
N ASP A 830 11.02 17.66 15.64
CA ASP A 830 10.48 17.34 16.97
C ASP A 830 9.07 16.73 16.83
N THR A 831 8.25 17.24 15.90
CA THR A 831 6.96 16.63 15.57
C THR A 831 7.15 15.18 15.13
N PHE A 832 8.04 14.93 14.16
CA PHE A 832 8.31 13.57 13.70
C PHE A 832 8.84 12.66 14.81
N ARG A 833 9.75 13.14 15.68
CA ARG A 833 10.25 12.38 16.83
C ARG A 833 9.11 11.98 17.78
N ARG A 834 8.17 12.89 18.06
CA ARG A 834 6.99 12.64 18.89
C ARG A 834 6.06 11.63 18.23
N THR A 835 5.74 11.80 16.95
CA THR A 835 4.94 10.88 16.15
C THR A 835 5.50 9.46 16.15
N LEU A 836 6.81 9.30 15.89
CA LEU A 836 7.47 7.98 15.87
C LEU A 836 7.56 7.35 17.26
N SER A 837 7.55 8.16 18.33
CA SER A 837 7.52 7.65 19.70
C SER A 837 6.16 7.04 20.06
N GLY A 838 5.09 7.49 19.40
CA GLY A 838 3.70 7.15 19.72
C GLY A 838 3.22 7.67 21.08
N ARG A 839 4.00 8.55 21.73
CA ARG A 839 3.67 9.09 23.05
C ARG A 839 3.00 10.45 22.90
N PHE A 840 1.76 10.52 23.35
CA PHE A 840 0.99 11.74 23.49
C PHE A 840 0.13 11.64 24.75
N TYR A 841 -0.36 12.78 25.23
CA TYR A 841 -1.22 12.84 26.40
C TYR A 841 -2.62 13.25 25.97
N VAL A 842 -3.63 12.47 26.37
CA VAL A 842 -5.04 12.85 26.22
C VAL A 842 -5.45 13.57 27.52
N PRO A 843 -5.89 14.83 27.47
CA PRO A 843 -6.34 15.54 28.66
C PRO A 843 -7.52 14.86 29.35
N ASN A 844 -7.56 14.96 30.69
CA ASN A 844 -8.60 14.31 31.51
C ASN A 844 -10.03 14.83 31.26
N PHE A 845 -10.19 15.94 30.53
CA PHE A 845 -11.51 16.46 30.16
C PHE A 845 -12.12 15.75 28.93
N ILE A 846 -11.33 14.95 28.22
CA ILE A 846 -11.78 14.12 27.10
C ILE A 846 -12.42 12.84 27.65
N SER A 847 -13.57 12.43 27.11
CA SER A 847 -14.25 11.22 27.55
C SER A 847 -13.43 9.95 27.28
N ASP A 848 -13.62 8.93 28.11
CA ASP A 848 -12.97 7.62 27.93
C ASP A 848 -13.24 7.01 26.55
N GLN A 849 -14.41 7.30 25.98
CA GLN A 849 -14.82 6.79 24.66
C GLN A 849 -14.05 7.49 23.53
N ALA A 850 -13.88 8.81 23.63
CA ALA A 850 -13.07 9.59 22.69
C ALA A 850 -11.59 9.21 22.82
N ALA A 851 -11.07 9.12 24.04
CA ALA A 851 -9.70 8.73 24.32
C ALA A 851 -9.38 7.32 23.76
N ASP A 852 -10.24 6.33 24.01
CA ASP A 852 -10.09 4.97 23.48
C ASP A 852 -10.07 4.94 21.95
N LEU A 853 -10.94 5.71 21.29
CA LEU A 853 -10.93 5.85 19.82
C LEU A 853 -9.61 6.44 19.32
N ILE A 854 -9.17 7.55 19.91
CA ILE A 854 -7.93 8.25 19.54
C ILE A 854 -6.74 7.32 19.71
N PHE A 855 -6.62 6.60 20.84
CA PHE A 855 -5.53 5.64 21.05
C PHE A 855 -5.54 4.50 20.03
N LYS A 856 -6.72 4.02 19.59
CA LYS A 856 -6.84 2.95 18.59
C LYS A 856 -6.55 3.44 17.16
N LEU A 857 -6.83 4.69 16.83
CA LEU A 857 -6.49 5.32 15.55
C LEU A 857 -5.00 5.76 15.51
N LEU A 858 -4.43 6.20 16.63
CA LEU A 858 -3.03 6.61 16.74
C LEU A 858 -2.10 5.45 17.14
N GLN A 859 -2.39 4.24 16.64
CA GLN A 859 -1.49 3.09 16.76
C GLN A 859 -0.31 3.21 15.78
N VAL A 860 0.91 3.16 16.31
CA VAL A 860 2.15 3.29 15.52
C VAL A 860 2.31 2.14 14.54
N ASN A 861 1.88 0.93 14.92
CA ASN A 861 1.81 -0.18 13.99
C ASN A 861 0.49 -0.06 13.17
N PRO A 862 0.56 0.15 11.84
CA PRO A 862 -0.63 0.28 11.00
C PRO A 862 -1.51 -0.97 11.05
N ASP A 863 -0.96 -2.18 11.17
CA ASP A 863 -1.76 -3.42 11.18
C ASP A 863 -2.60 -3.59 12.46
N LYS A 864 -2.27 -2.85 13.53
CA LYS A 864 -3.03 -2.82 14.78
C LYS A 864 -3.97 -1.61 14.89
N ARG A 865 -3.96 -0.75 13.87
CA ARG A 865 -4.73 0.49 13.84
C ARG A 865 -6.17 0.20 13.47
N LEU A 866 -7.11 0.81 14.19
CA LEU A 866 -8.53 0.69 13.88
C LEU A 866 -8.82 1.09 12.43
N GLY A 867 -9.62 0.30 11.73
CA GLY A 867 -9.90 0.46 10.30
C GLY A 867 -9.01 -0.39 9.39
N SER A 868 -8.01 -1.09 9.94
CA SER A 868 -7.05 -1.89 9.16
C SER A 868 -7.47 -3.36 8.98
N ASP A 869 -8.59 -3.77 9.57
CA ASP A 869 -9.18 -5.09 9.31
C ASP A 869 -9.55 -5.24 7.82
N LYS A 870 -9.07 -6.32 7.19
CA LYS A 870 -9.26 -6.54 5.74
C LYS A 870 -10.71 -6.81 5.33
N ARG A 871 -11.56 -7.25 6.26
CA ARG A 871 -12.98 -7.57 6.00
C ARG A 871 -13.90 -6.41 6.33
N LEU A 872 -13.64 -5.71 7.45
CA LEU A 872 -14.49 -4.64 7.95
C LEU A 872 -14.04 -3.25 7.47
N GLY A 873 -12.73 -2.97 7.41
CA GLY A 873 -12.22 -1.65 7.03
C GLY A 873 -12.84 -0.52 7.86
N ALA A 874 -13.39 0.51 7.19
CA ALA A 874 -14.04 1.66 7.84
C ALA A 874 -15.21 1.27 8.78
N GLU A 875 -15.89 0.15 8.53
CA GLU A 875 -16.97 -0.35 9.40
C GLU A 875 -16.49 -0.67 10.81
N GLU A 876 -15.21 -1.01 10.99
CA GLU A 876 -14.62 -1.21 12.31
C GLU A 876 -14.63 0.08 13.13
N ILE A 877 -14.33 1.21 12.49
CA ILE A 877 -14.33 2.54 13.11
C ILE A 877 -15.78 2.99 13.38
N LYS A 878 -16.69 2.77 12.43
CA LYS A 878 -18.12 3.15 12.55
C LYS A 878 -18.83 2.47 13.72
N ARG A 879 -18.39 1.25 14.09
CA ARG A 879 -18.90 0.47 15.23
C ARG A 879 -18.33 0.89 16.58
N HIS A 880 -17.34 1.78 16.60
CA HIS A 880 -16.76 2.24 17.85
C HIS A 880 -17.80 2.96 18.73
N ARG A 881 -17.76 2.75 20.05
CA ARG A 881 -18.78 3.29 20.98
C ARG A 881 -18.89 4.81 20.94
N TRP A 882 -17.81 5.50 20.62
CA TRP A 882 -17.81 6.96 20.46
C TRP A 882 -18.79 7.41 19.36
N PHE A 883 -18.92 6.67 18.25
CA PHE A 883 -19.86 6.98 17.18
C PHE A 883 -21.27 6.40 17.39
N SER A 884 -21.59 5.84 18.56
CA SER A 884 -22.88 5.16 18.82
C SER A 884 -24.12 6.03 18.60
N ARG A 885 -23.98 7.36 18.60
CA ARG A 885 -25.06 8.33 18.41
C ARG A 885 -25.25 8.77 16.95
N ILE A 886 -24.37 8.34 16.04
CA ILE A 886 -24.43 8.71 14.64
C ILE A 886 -25.32 7.73 13.87
N ASP A 887 -26.43 8.25 13.32
CA ASP A 887 -27.12 7.58 12.23
C ASP A 887 -26.37 7.88 10.92
N TRP A 888 -25.55 6.93 10.49
CA TRP A 888 -24.70 7.06 9.29
C TRP A 888 -25.49 7.35 8.02
N LYS A 889 -26.69 6.76 7.88
CA LYS A 889 -27.52 6.94 6.70
C LYS A 889 -28.19 8.32 6.70
N ALA A 890 -28.68 8.76 7.85
CA ALA A 890 -29.20 10.11 7.99
C ALA A 890 -28.11 11.16 7.79
N LEU A 891 -26.88 10.90 8.26
CA LEU A 891 -25.74 11.78 8.05
C LEU A 891 -25.42 11.93 6.56
N GLU A 892 -25.22 10.82 5.83
CA GLU A 892 -24.92 10.83 4.39
C GLU A 892 -26.01 11.54 3.57
N GLN A 893 -27.28 11.42 3.99
CA GLN A 893 -28.42 12.10 3.39
C GLN A 893 -28.59 13.56 3.83
N LYS A 894 -27.65 14.10 4.60
CA LYS A 894 -27.66 15.45 5.20
C LYS A 894 -28.93 15.77 6.02
N ARG A 895 -29.45 14.77 6.73
CA ARG A 895 -30.66 14.89 7.57
C ARG A 895 -30.38 15.19 9.04
N LEU A 896 -29.14 14.98 9.49
CA LEU A 896 -28.77 15.33 10.86
C LEU A 896 -28.64 16.87 11.02
N PRO A 897 -28.97 17.44 12.18
CA PRO A 897 -28.70 18.85 12.43
C PRO A 897 -27.19 19.07 12.52
N SER A 898 -26.66 20.00 11.70
CA SER A 898 -25.26 20.41 11.82
C SER A 898 -25.05 21.21 13.12
N PRO A 899 -23.93 21.00 13.85
CA PRO A 899 -23.61 21.70 15.09
C PRO A 899 -23.40 23.21 14.87
N PHE A 900 -22.90 23.60 13.70
CA PHE A 900 -22.59 24.99 13.38
C PHE A 900 -22.89 25.27 11.91
N ARG A 901 -23.61 26.37 11.66
CA ARG A 901 -23.85 26.87 10.30
C ARG A 901 -23.02 28.13 10.07
N PRO A 902 -22.12 28.14 9.07
CA PRO A 902 -21.30 29.31 8.78
C PRO A 902 -22.18 30.48 8.33
N ARG A 903 -21.77 31.70 8.73
CA ARG A 903 -22.46 32.92 8.29
C ARG A 903 -22.03 33.24 6.86
N VAL A 904 -22.99 33.20 5.93
CA VAL A 904 -22.80 33.52 4.52
C VAL A 904 -23.81 34.60 4.14
N ARG A 905 -23.32 35.80 3.82
CA ARG A 905 -24.15 36.99 3.56
C ARG A 905 -24.80 36.97 2.18
N ASN A 906 -24.10 36.43 1.20
CA ASN A 906 -24.55 36.35 -0.20
C ASN A 906 -23.76 35.24 -0.94
N PRO A 907 -24.18 34.82 -2.15
CA PRO A 907 -23.52 33.73 -2.87
C PRO A 907 -22.04 33.95 -3.21
N LEU A 908 -21.58 35.20 -3.30
CA LEU A 908 -20.17 35.58 -3.56
C LEU A 908 -19.40 35.92 -2.28
N ASP A 909 -19.97 35.64 -1.11
CA ASP A 909 -19.35 35.98 0.16
C ASP A 909 -18.05 35.19 0.36
N THR A 910 -16.96 35.94 0.47
CA THR A 910 -15.60 35.44 0.70
C THR A 910 -15.08 35.81 2.09
N SER A 911 -15.95 36.27 3.00
CA SER A 911 -15.53 36.71 4.34
C SER A 911 -15.01 35.59 5.24
N ASN A 912 -15.27 34.33 4.90
CA ASN A 912 -14.71 33.15 5.58
C ASN A 912 -13.38 32.68 4.96
N PHE A 913 -12.77 33.48 4.07
CA PHE A 913 -11.49 33.19 3.41
C PHE A 913 -10.53 34.38 3.52
N ASP A 914 -9.23 34.07 3.51
CA ASP A 914 -8.17 35.07 3.41
C ASP A 914 -8.20 35.78 2.03
N ASN A 915 -7.71 37.03 1.99
CA ASN A 915 -7.66 37.83 0.76
C ASN A 915 -6.26 37.80 0.13
N PHE A 916 -6.18 37.37 -1.13
CA PHE A 916 -4.92 37.23 -1.90
C PHE A 916 -4.87 38.10 -3.16
N ASP A 917 -5.67 39.17 -3.26
CA ASP A 917 -5.74 40.01 -4.47
C ASP A 917 -4.42 40.76 -4.82
N ASN A 918 -3.40 40.72 -3.95
CA ASN A 918 -2.08 41.35 -4.17
C ASN A 918 -1.04 40.42 -4.83
N VAL A 919 -1.42 39.22 -5.28
CA VAL A 919 -0.49 38.24 -5.88
C VAL A 919 -0.29 38.55 -7.36
N ASP A 920 0.96 38.48 -7.82
CA ASP A 920 1.31 38.73 -9.22
C ASP A 920 0.66 37.68 -10.13
N LEU A 921 -0.12 38.15 -11.12
CA LEU A 921 -1.05 37.31 -11.90
C LEU A 921 -0.45 36.81 -13.22
N GLU A 922 0.75 37.28 -13.60
CA GLU A 922 1.32 36.92 -14.89
C GLU A 922 1.88 35.49 -14.88
N PRO A 923 1.42 34.62 -15.80
CA PRO A 923 2.00 33.29 -15.95
C PRO A 923 3.46 33.42 -16.41
N PRO A 924 4.41 32.69 -15.81
CA PRO A 924 5.79 32.71 -16.28
C PRO A 924 5.87 32.22 -17.74
N PRO A 925 6.76 32.80 -18.58
CA PRO A 925 6.86 32.47 -19.99
C PRO A 925 7.20 30.98 -20.17
N VAL A 926 6.44 30.28 -21.02
CA VAL A 926 6.70 28.88 -21.35
C VAL A 926 7.77 28.82 -22.45
N PRO A 927 8.92 28.14 -22.24
CA PRO A 927 9.90 27.92 -23.30
C PRO A 927 9.25 27.19 -24.50
N ALA A 928 9.40 27.75 -25.70
CA ALA A 928 8.71 27.29 -26.91
C ALA A 928 8.98 25.82 -27.28
N ASP A 929 10.17 25.31 -26.95
CA ASP A 929 10.62 23.94 -27.17
C ASP A 929 9.91 22.90 -26.27
N ARG A 930 9.41 23.32 -25.10
CA ARG A 930 8.74 22.45 -24.11
C ARG A 930 7.22 22.44 -24.26
N ALA A 931 6.63 23.50 -24.82
CA ALA A 931 5.19 23.61 -25.02
C ALA A 931 4.64 22.58 -26.01
N GLU A 932 5.36 22.32 -27.11
CA GLU A 932 4.93 21.38 -28.15
C GLU A 932 5.06 19.91 -27.72
N LYS A 933 6.16 19.58 -27.01
CA LYS A 933 6.52 18.20 -26.64
C LYS A 933 5.54 17.53 -25.66
N HIS A 934 4.81 18.33 -24.88
CA HIS A 934 3.89 17.85 -23.83
C HIS A 934 2.41 18.11 -24.14
N SER A 935 2.08 18.62 -25.34
CA SER A 935 0.72 18.96 -25.76
C SER A 935 -0.29 17.80 -25.65
N GLN A 936 0.14 16.57 -25.97
CA GLN A 936 -0.67 15.34 -25.86
C GLN A 936 -1.00 14.93 -24.41
N GLN A 937 -0.30 15.46 -23.40
CA GLN A 937 -0.50 15.05 -22.01
C GLN A 937 -1.69 15.75 -21.33
N TRP A 938 -2.25 16.79 -21.95
CA TRP A 938 -3.34 17.61 -21.41
C TRP A 938 -4.71 17.32 -22.03
N GLU A 939 -4.85 16.22 -22.79
CA GLU A 939 -6.08 15.85 -23.52
C GLU A 939 -7.34 15.76 -22.66
N LEU A 940 -7.19 15.57 -21.34
CA LEU A 940 -8.32 15.53 -20.42
C LEU A 940 -8.98 16.91 -20.25
N TRP A 941 -8.28 18.03 -20.50
CA TRP A 941 -8.83 19.38 -20.35
C TRP A 941 -9.40 19.90 -21.66
N ASP A 942 -10.60 20.51 -21.61
CA ASP A 942 -11.21 21.15 -22.78
C ASP A 942 -10.45 22.43 -23.13
N TRP A 943 -10.08 22.64 -24.40
CA TRP A 943 -9.49 23.91 -24.82
C TRP A 943 -10.49 25.06 -24.66
N ILE A 944 -10.02 26.16 -24.10
CA ILE A 944 -10.77 27.42 -24.11
C ILE A 944 -10.76 27.90 -25.56
N GLU A 945 -11.93 27.86 -26.22
CA GLU A 945 -12.10 28.39 -27.57
C GLU A 945 -11.66 29.86 -27.56
N ASP A 946 -10.64 30.19 -28.36
CA ASP A 946 -10.18 31.57 -28.55
C ASP A 946 -11.40 32.41 -28.94
N ARG A 947 -11.58 33.57 -28.27
CA ARG A 947 -12.51 34.57 -28.81
C ARG A 947 -11.99 34.96 -30.20
N PRO A 948 -12.84 34.99 -31.24
CA PRO A 948 -12.45 35.57 -32.51
C PRO A 948 -12.03 37.03 -32.35
#